data_AF-A0A1U7SZF4-F1
#
_entry.id   AF-A0A1U7SZF4-F1
#
_cell.length_a   1.000
_cell.length_b   1.000
_cell.length_c   1.000
_cell.angle_alpha   90.00
_cell.angle_beta   90.00
_cell.angle_gamma   90.00
#
_symmetry.space_group_name_H-M   'P 1'
#
loop_
_entity.id
_entity.type
_entity.pdbx_description
1 polymer ?
#
loop_
_entity_poly.entity_id
_entity_poly.type
_entity_poly.pdbx_seq_one_letter_code
_entity_poly.pdbx_strand_id
1 'polypeptide(L)'
;MKQQALTEFEAYKHRVEDMQLCAEAQHVQRVVTMSREVEEIRRKFEERVRSFGQLQVQFEKDKRLALEDLRAAHRREVQELLKSQQDRGAPGDSGPEKAEELHRREVEALNQTLEALRLGQKQLAEDCEARLQKAQSFYERELDTLKRSQLFTAESLQASKEKEAELRKELQGQEAVLRKSVGKLKTELQMVQDEAGSLLDKSQKLQVALAAAENNVQVLQKQLDDAKEGEMALLSKHKEVESELAAARERLQQQASDLVLKASHIGMLQATQMTQEVTIKDLESEKSRANERLSQLEEERAFLQSRTQSLDEEQKQQILELEKKVNEAKRTQQEYYEMELESLRNRLEEEVARLNEAHSKTLEELARKHHMAIEAVHSNATRDKRKLHTELEEQYKKEKLTLEEDKSQLQHELESLKEELEDKLNTANQEIGRLQDLVREGEQGLGSAEGLIASLQDSQERLQNELDLTKGRLKETKDTLLRVEDELEQERQQHEETLAAMKEEEKLRVDRMAHDLEIKWTENLRQECSRLREELRLQHEEDKKSAMSQLLQLKEREKNAARDSWQKKVEDLLNQISLLKQNLEIQLSQSQTSLQQLQVQFTQERQRLTQELEELEEQHQQRHKSLKEAHVLAFHTMEEEKEKEQRALEDHLQQKHSAELQSLKDAHRESMEGFRVEMEQELQTLRFELEDEGKAMLASLRSELNHQHAAAIDLLRHNHHQELAAAKMELERSIDISRRQSKEHVCRITDLQEELRHREHHLSDLDKEVQHLHENISALTKELEFKGKEILRIRSESNQQMRLHEQDLNKRLEKELDVMTADHLREKNILRADFNKTNELLKEINAALQVS
;
A
#
# COMPACT_ATOMS: atom_id res chain seq x y z
N MET A 1 -5.31 36.15 -5.62
CA MET A 1 -4.98 34.71 -5.80
C MET A 1 -6.17 33.91 -6.33
N LYS A 2 -6.62 32.78 -5.75
CA LYS A 2 -7.48 31.79 -6.47
C LYS A 2 -8.77 32.35 -7.10
N GLN A 3 -9.56 33.15 -6.38
CA GLN A 3 -10.76 33.81 -6.95
C GLN A 3 -10.41 34.81 -8.06
N GLN A 4 -9.29 35.51 -7.93
CA GLN A 4 -8.81 36.51 -8.88
C GLN A 4 -8.39 35.86 -10.21
N ALA A 5 -7.67 34.74 -10.14
CA ALA A 5 -7.32 33.93 -11.31
C ALA A 5 -8.56 33.31 -11.98
N LEU A 6 -9.62 32.98 -11.22
CA LEU A 6 -10.89 32.56 -11.79
C LEU A 6 -11.59 33.71 -12.53
N THR A 7 -11.70 34.90 -11.93
CA THR A 7 -12.27 36.07 -12.62
C THR A 7 -11.47 36.51 -13.84
N GLU A 8 -10.14 36.34 -13.83
CA GLU A 8 -9.27 36.60 -14.98
C GLU A 8 -9.46 35.54 -16.08
N PHE A 9 -9.66 34.27 -15.72
CA PHE A 9 -9.98 33.19 -16.66
C PHE A 9 -11.39 33.34 -17.26
N GLU A 10 -12.38 33.73 -16.48
CA GLU A 10 -13.75 34.02 -16.93
C GLU A 10 -13.76 35.24 -17.88
N ALA A 11 -13.03 36.31 -17.53
CA ALA A 11 -12.84 37.47 -18.40
C ALA A 11 -12.06 37.12 -19.69
N TYR A 12 -11.09 36.19 -19.63
CA TYR A 12 -10.41 35.68 -20.82
C TYR A 12 -11.35 34.84 -21.70
N LYS A 13 -12.13 33.94 -21.09
CA LYS A 13 -13.12 33.10 -21.77
C LYS A 13 -14.15 33.95 -22.52
N HIS A 14 -14.74 34.96 -21.87
CA HIS A 14 -15.66 35.89 -22.53
C HIS A 14 -15.00 36.70 -23.66
N ARG A 15 -13.74 37.13 -23.51
CA ARG A 15 -13.01 37.78 -24.62
C ARG A 15 -12.74 36.85 -25.80
N VAL A 16 -12.53 35.56 -25.56
CA VAL A 16 -12.39 34.55 -26.63
C VAL A 16 -13.74 34.27 -27.29
N GLU A 17 -14.82 34.19 -26.52
CA GLU A 17 -16.20 34.05 -27.03
C GLU A 17 -16.62 35.26 -27.88
N ASP A 18 -16.42 36.49 -27.40
CA ASP A 18 -16.66 37.72 -28.15
C ASP A 18 -15.79 37.80 -29.43
N MET A 19 -14.52 37.39 -29.35
CA MET A 19 -13.62 37.34 -30.51
C MET A 19 -14.07 36.30 -31.54
N GLN A 20 -14.56 35.13 -31.11
CA GLN A 20 -15.12 34.11 -31.97
C GLN A 20 -16.41 34.60 -32.64
N LEU A 21 -17.35 35.17 -31.88
CA LEU A 21 -18.57 35.79 -32.41
C LEU A 21 -18.27 36.92 -33.40
N CYS A 22 -17.25 37.74 -33.14
CA CYS A 22 -16.79 38.77 -34.09
C CYS A 22 -16.17 38.16 -35.36
N ALA A 23 -15.38 37.09 -35.24
CA ALA A 23 -14.78 36.39 -36.38
C ALA A 23 -15.84 35.69 -37.24
N GLU A 24 -16.83 35.05 -36.62
CA GLU A 24 -17.98 34.44 -37.27
C GLU A 24 -18.86 35.49 -37.95
N ALA A 25 -19.19 36.60 -37.29
CA ALA A 25 -19.92 37.70 -37.90
C ALA A 25 -19.17 38.28 -39.11
N GLN A 26 -17.85 38.48 -39.02
CA GLN A 26 -17.03 38.91 -40.16
C GLN A 26 -16.93 37.85 -41.26
N HIS A 27 -17.02 36.56 -40.94
CA HIS A 27 -17.04 35.49 -41.94
C HIS A 27 -18.39 35.45 -42.67
N VAL A 28 -19.51 35.47 -41.93
CA VAL A 28 -20.87 35.57 -42.48
C VAL A 28 -21.02 36.84 -43.32
N GLN A 29 -20.52 37.99 -42.86
CA GLN A 29 -20.56 39.22 -43.63
C GLN A 29 -19.72 39.14 -44.92
N ARG A 30 -18.54 38.51 -44.88
CA ARG A 30 -17.74 38.24 -46.09
C ARG A 30 -18.46 37.31 -47.06
N VAL A 31 -19.06 36.21 -46.58
CA VAL A 31 -19.86 35.30 -47.40
C VAL A 31 -21.06 36.03 -48.04
N VAL A 32 -21.81 36.83 -47.28
CA VAL A 32 -22.94 37.62 -47.80
C VAL A 32 -22.49 38.64 -48.86
N THR A 33 -21.32 39.27 -48.66
CA THR A 33 -20.76 40.21 -49.64
C THR A 33 -20.35 39.48 -50.92
N MET A 34 -19.62 38.36 -50.81
CA MET A 34 -19.26 37.51 -51.95
C MET A 34 -20.48 36.95 -52.68
N SER A 35 -21.52 36.49 -51.97
CA SER A 35 -22.78 36.03 -52.59
C SER A 35 -23.47 37.15 -53.37
N ARG A 36 -23.45 38.38 -52.86
CA ARG A 36 -23.99 39.57 -53.55
C ARG A 36 -23.17 39.93 -54.79
N GLU A 37 -21.85 39.85 -54.72
CA GLU A 37 -20.94 40.06 -55.86
C GLU A 37 -21.13 38.98 -56.94
N VAL A 38 -21.22 37.71 -56.55
CA VAL A 38 -21.48 36.58 -57.46
C VAL A 38 -22.85 36.72 -58.15
N GLU A 39 -23.90 37.08 -57.42
CA GLU A 39 -25.24 37.27 -58.00
C GLU A 39 -25.27 38.51 -58.94
N GLU A 40 -24.45 39.52 -58.68
CA GLU A 40 -24.33 40.68 -59.57
C GLU A 40 -23.46 40.40 -60.80
N ILE A 41 -22.40 39.58 -60.68
CA ILE A 41 -21.63 39.05 -61.81
C ILE A 41 -22.53 38.17 -62.69
N ARG A 42 -23.34 37.30 -62.07
CA ARG A 42 -24.34 36.48 -62.75
C ARG A 42 -25.37 37.34 -63.50
N ARG A 43 -25.91 38.40 -62.88
CA ARG A 43 -26.81 39.36 -63.54
C ARG A 43 -26.15 40.00 -64.77
N LYS A 44 -24.91 40.49 -64.62
CA LYS A 44 -24.11 41.08 -65.72
C LYS A 44 -23.82 40.05 -66.83
N PHE A 45 -23.71 38.76 -66.50
CA PHE A 45 -23.58 37.68 -67.49
C PHE A 45 -24.90 37.40 -68.21
N GLU A 46 -26.02 37.27 -67.48
CA GLU A 46 -27.36 37.10 -68.07
C GLU A 46 -27.78 38.27 -68.98
N GLU A 47 -27.35 39.49 -68.65
CA GLU A 47 -27.50 40.69 -69.50
C GLU A 47 -26.64 40.62 -70.76
N ARG A 48 -25.37 40.18 -70.65
CA ARG A 48 -24.49 39.95 -71.82
C ARG A 48 -24.98 38.84 -72.73
N VAL A 49 -25.57 37.77 -72.18
CA VAL A 49 -26.21 36.70 -72.98
C VAL A 49 -27.43 37.25 -73.73
N ARG A 50 -28.26 38.08 -73.07
CA ARG A 50 -29.39 38.76 -73.73
C ARG A 50 -28.94 39.72 -74.84
N SER A 51 -27.92 40.54 -74.63
CA SER A 51 -27.43 41.46 -75.67
C SER A 51 -26.72 40.72 -76.81
N PHE A 52 -25.99 39.63 -76.52
CA PHE A 52 -25.42 38.77 -77.57
C PHE A 52 -26.51 38.12 -78.43
N GLY A 53 -27.60 37.62 -77.83
CA GLY A 53 -28.75 37.08 -78.57
C GLY A 53 -29.41 38.13 -79.48
N GLN A 54 -29.55 39.37 -79.01
CA GLN A 54 -30.03 40.49 -79.84
C GLN A 54 -29.07 40.78 -81.01
N LEU A 55 -27.76 40.78 -80.75
CA LEU A 55 -26.73 41.02 -81.76
C LEU A 55 -26.71 39.91 -82.83
N GLN A 56 -26.92 38.64 -82.43
CA GLN A 56 -27.01 37.51 -83.36
C GLN A 56 -28.21 37.64 -84.29
N VAL A 57 -29.40 38.00 -83.77
CA VAL A 57 -30.60 38.22 -84.59
C VAL A 57 -30.40 39.37 -85.58
N GLN A 58 -29.73 40.45 -85.17
CA GLN A 58 -29.38 41.55 -86.06
C GLN A 58 -28.38 41.12 -87.15
N PHE A 59 -27.32 40.38 -86.79
CA PHE A 59 -26.34 39.89 -87.75
C PHE A 59 -26.93 38.91 -88.77
N GLU A 60 -27.89 38.07 -88.36
CA GLU A 60 -28.66 37.23 -89.28
C GLU A 60 -29.53 38.01 -90.26
N LYS A 61 -30.12 39.14 -89.82
CA LYS A 61 -30.90 40.03 -90.68
C LYS A 61 -30.02 40.71 -91.72
N ASP A 62 -28.89 41.26 -91.29
CA ASP A 62 -27.96 41.99 -92.16
C ASP A 62 -27.29 41.05 -93.19
N LYS A 63 -26.98 39.80 -92.77
CA LYS A 63 -26.52 38.73 -93.68
C LYS A 63 -27.54 38.38 -94.77
N ARG A 64 -28.85 38.44 -94.48
CA ARG A 64 -29.90 38.16 -95.49
C ARG A 64 -29.94 39.27 -96.54
N LEU A 65 -29.91 40.54 -96.11
CA LEU A 65 -29.90 41.71 -97.00
C LEU A 65 -28.69 41.69 -97.96
N ALA A 66 -27.47 41.48 -97.44
CA ALA A 66 -26.26 41.44 -98.26
C ALA A 66 -26.28 40.33 -99.33
N LEU A 67 -26.94 39.20 -99.06
CA LEU A 67 -27.12 38.12 -100.03
C LEU A 67 -28.16 38.44 -101.12
N GLU A 68 -29.11 39.33 -100.86
CA GLU A 68 -30.09 39.80 -101.84
C GLU A 68 -29.49 40.85 -102.78
N ASP A 69 -28.70 41.78 -102.25
CA ASP A 69 -27.97 42.79 -103.04
C ASP A 69 -26.96 42.14 -104.00
N LEU A 70 -26.18 41.16 -103.54
CA LEU A 70 -25.20 40.46 -104.39
C LEU A 70 -25.88 39.70 -105.54
N ARG A 71 -27.06 39.10 -105.29
CA ARG A 71 -27.90 38.48 -106.32
C ARG A 71 -28.48 39.51 -107.30
N ALA A 72 -28.66 40.76 -106.89
CA ALA A 72 -29.11 41.85 -107.78
C ALA A 72 -27.97 42.40 -108.64
N ALA A 73 -26.74 42.48 -108.12
CA ALA A 73 -25.56 42.91 -108.86
C ALA A 73 -25.24 41.97 -110.04
N HIS A 74 -25.08 40.68 -109.77
CA HIS A 74 -24.68 39.67 -110.78
C HIS A 74 -25.63 39.57 -111.98
N ARG A 75 -26.93 39.89 -111.79
CA ARG A 75 -27.92 39.93 -112.88
C ARG A 75 -27.70 41.06 -113.90
N ARG A 76 -26.90 42.08 -113.58
CA ARG A 76 -26.62 43.23 -114.46
C ARG A 76 -25.43 42.96 -115.39
N GLU A 77 -24.31 42.50 -114.84
CA GLU A 77 -23.04 42.26 -115.57
C GLU A 77 -23.22 41.34 -116.79
N VAL A 78 -24.04 40.29 -116.63
CA VAL A 78 -24.38 39.32 -117.69
C VAL A 78 -25.08 39.96 -118.90
N GLN A 79 -25.75 41.10 -118.73
CA GLN A 79 -26.43 41.80 -119.83
C GLN A 79 -25.51 42.73 -120.63
N GLU A 80 -24.39 43.18 -120.06
CA GLU A 80 -23.48 44.14 -120.72
C GLU A 80 -22.46 43.44 -121.60
N LEU A 81 -21.93 42.29 -121.17
CA LEU A 81 -20.97 41.47 -121.93
C LEU A 81 -21.50 40.99 -123.29
N LEU A 82 -22.81 40.91 -123.48
CA LEU A 82 -23.45 40.49 -124.73
C LEU A 82 -23.47 41.57 -125.83
N LYS A 83 -23.12 42.83 -125.52
CA LYS A 83 -23.21 43.95 -126.47
C LYS A 83 -21.90 44.33 -127.18
N SER A 84 -20.74 43.87 -126.70
CA SER A 84 -19.45 44.49 -127.02
C SER A 84 -18.66 43.86 -128.18
N GLN A 85 -19.19 42.85 -128.88
CA GLN A 85 -18.41 41.99 -129.80
C GLN A 85 -18.63 42.22 -131.32
N GLN A 86 -19.29 43.29 -131.79
CA GLN A 86 -19.83 43.33 -133.18
C GLN A 86 -19.07 44.14 -134.28
N ASP A 87 -18.05 44.97 -134.02
CA ASP A 87 -17.56 45.97 -135.03
C ASP A 87 -16.01 46.08 -135.27
N ARG A 88 -15.50 46.07 -136.55
CA ARG A 88 -14.34 46.87 -137.15
C ARG A 88 -13.53 46.29 -138.38
N GLY A 89 -13.03 47.15 -139.32
CA GLY A 89 -11.83 46.92 -140.22
C GLY A 89 -11.66 47.69 -141.60
N ALA A 90 -10.40 47.92 -142.10
CA ALA A 90 -9.88 48.19 -143.52
C ALA A 90 -9.19 49.57 -143.99
N PRO A 91 -8.28 49.65 -145.04
CA PRO A 91 -7.28 50.79 -145.31
C PRO A 91 -6.82 51.25 -146.79
N GLY A 92 -5.96 52.31 -146.98
CA GLY A 92 -5.07 52.68 -148.18
C GLY A 92 -5.01 54.19 -148.66
N ASP A 93 -4.17 54.79 -149.58
CA ASP A 93 -2.73 54.69 -150.06
C ASP A 93 -2.24 55.84 -151.10
N SER A 94 -0.91 56.01 -151.44
CA SER A 94 -0.19 56.79 -152.54
C SER A 94 0.03 58.36 -152.50
N GLY A 95 0.87 59.15 -153.26
CA GLY A 95 1.95 59.05 -154.34
C GLY A 95 2.58 60.45 -154.83
N PRO A 96 3.69 60.60 -155.67
CA PRO A 96 4.53 61.87 -155.75
C PRO A 96 5.06 62.49 -157.11
N GLU A 97 5.43 63.80 -157.12
CA GLU A 97 6.76 64.38 -157.58
C GLU A 97 6.88 65.92 -157.35
N LYS A 98 5.79 66.71 -157.44
CA LYS A 98 5.79 68.20 -157.26
C LYS A 98 6.09 68.73 -155.83
N ALA A 99 6.66 67.91 -154.94
CA ALA A 99 6.70 68.18 -153.49
C ALA A 99 7.85 69.11 -153.04
N GLU A 100 9.02 69.05 -153.70
CA GLU A 100 10.28 69.49 -153.09
C GLU A 100 10.39 71.00 -152.82
N GLU A 101 9.81 71.86 -153.66
CA GLU A 101 9.94 73.31 -153.55
C GLU A 101 9.16 73.89 -152.34
N LEU A 102 8.10 73.20 -151.88
CA LEU A 102 7.32 73.62 -150.70
C LEU A 102 8.10 73.40 -149.41
N HIS A 103 8.77 72.25 -149.28
CA HIS A 103 9.48 71.85 -148.06
C HIS A 103 10.55 72.85 -147.61
N ARG A 104 11.21 73.57 -148.53
CA ARG A 104 12.29 74.50 -148.17
C ARG A 104 11.83 75.65 -147.25
N ARG A 105 10.59 76.15 -147.42
CA ARG A 105 10.07 77.29 -146.64
C ARG A 105 9.54 76.90 -145.26
N GLU A 106 9.06 75.67 -145.11
CA GLU A 106 8.53 75.18 -143.83
C GLU A 106 9.64 75.02 -142.78
N VAL A 107 10.85 74.63 -143.21
CA VAL A 107 12.02 74.43 -142.35
C VAL A 107 12.48 75.71 -141.63
N GLU A 108 12.45 76.87 -142.29
CA GLU A 108 12.95 78.13 -141.70
C GLU A 108 12.06 78.62 -140.54
N ALA A 109 10.74 78.52 -140.69
CA ALA A 109 9.79 78.89 -139.63
C ALA A 109 9.88 77.93 -138.43
N LEU A 110 10.06 76.62 -138.69
CA LEU A 110 10.22 75.62 -137.63
C LEU A 110 11.47 75.89 -136.77
N ASN A 111 12.59 76.30 -137.38
CA ASN A 111 13.83 76.58 -136.64
C ASN A 111 13.68 77.68 -135.57
N GLN A 112 12.98 78.78 -135.85
CA GLN A 112 12.80 79.86 -134.86
C GLN A 112 11.96 79.41 -133.66
N THR A 113 10.91 78.61 -133.90
CA THR A 113 10.09 78.04 -132.81
C THR A 113 10.88 77.03 -131.97
N LEU A 114 11.77 76.25 -132.60
CA LEU A 114 12.68 75.32 -131.92
C LEU A 114 13.65 76.03 -130.96
N GLU A 115 14.16 77.22 -131.28
CA GLU A 115 15.06 77.95 -130.39
C GLU A 115 14.35 78.50 -129.14
N ALA A 116 13.16 79.06 -129.29
CA ALA A 116 12.35 79.49 -128.16
C ALA A 116 11.97 78.29 -127.25
N LEU A 117 11.59 77.15 -127.84
CA LEU A 117 11.30 75.92 -127.10
C LEU A 117 12.54 75.36 -126.39
N ARG A 118 13.73 75.38 -127.01
CA ARG A 118 15.00 74.96 -126.37
C ARG A 118 15.32 75.81 -125.14
N LEU A 119 15.14 77.14 -125.22
CA LEU A 119 15.41 78.02 -124.09
C LEU A 119 14.44 77.76 -122.91
N GLY A 120 13.14 77.60 -123.22
CA GLY A 120 12.13 77.26 -122.21
C GLY A 120 12.33 75.87 -121.60
N GLN A 121 12.73 74.87 -122.40
CA GLN A 121 13.12 73.54 -121.92
C GLN A 121 14.32 73.61 -120.96
N LYS A 122 15.34 74.42 -121.27
CA LYS A 122 16.52 74.59 -120.42
C LYS A 122 16.16 75.23 -119.07
N GLN A 123 15.36 76.29 -119.07
CA GLN A 123 14.88 76.93 -117.84
C GLN A 123 14.02 75.98 -117.00
N LEU A 124 13.10 75.23 -117.64
CA LEU A 124 12.27 74.25 -116.95
C LEU A 124 13.10 73.11 -116.35
N ALA A 125 14.15 72.64 -117.04
CA ALA A 125 15.06 71.63 -116.54
C ALA A 125 15.84 72.13 -115.30
N GLU A 126 16.44 73.31 -115.37
CA GLU A 126 17.15 73.94 -114.24
C GLU A 126 16.25 74.13 -113.02
N ASP A 127 14.99 74.56 -113.24
CA ASP A 127 14.03 74.77 -112.17
C ASP A 127 13.51 73.43 -111.58
N CYS A 128 13.39 72.38 -112.41
CA CYS A 128 13.10 71.02 -111.96
C CYS A 128 14.26 70.41 -111.17
N GLU A 129 15.51 70.56 -111.62
CA GLU A 129 16.71 70.10 -110.91
C GLU A 129 16.87 70.81 -109.57
N ALA A 130 16.67 72.13 -109.51
CA ALA A 130 16.71 72.90 -108.27
C ALA A 130 15.62 72.48 -107.27
N ARG A 131 14.44 72.06 -107.74
CA ARG A 131 13.38 71.47 -106.91
C ARG A 131 13.74 70.06 -106.44
N LEU A 132 14.32 69.23 -107.33
CA LEU A 132 14.78 67.88 -107.02
C LEU A 132 15.86 67.88 -105.94
N GLN A 133 16.90 68.71 -106.08
CA GLN A 133 18.00 68.85 -105.11
C GLN A 133 17.49 69.35 -103.75
N LYS A 134 16.54 70.31 -103.74
CA LYS A 134 15.89 70.75 -102.49
C LYS A 134 15.16 69.60 -101.81
N ALA A 135 14.37 68.82 -102.55
CA ALA A 135 13.65 67.66 -102.03
C ALA A 135 14.59 66.55 -101.53
N GLN A 136 15.65 66.22 -102.28
CA GLN A 136 16.70 65.29 -101.88
C GLN A 136 17.33 65.73 -100.55
N SER A 137 17.81 66.97 -100.46
CA SER A 137 18.41 67.49 -99.23
C SER A 137 17.42 67.57 -98.05
N PHE A 138 16.11 67.66 -98.30
CA PHE A 138 15.09 67.56 -97.25
C PHE A 138 14.99 66.12 -96.73
N TYR A 139 14.81 65.13 -97.63
CA TYR A 139 14.73 63.72 -97.23
C TYR A 139 16.03 63.19 -96.62
N GLU A 140 17.20 63.68 -97.03
CA GLU A 140 18.48 63.37 -96.37
C GLU A 140 18.52 63.86 -94.92
N ARG A 141 18.03 65.09 -94.66
CA ARG A 141 17.93 65.63 -93.29
C ARG A 141 16.91 64.86 -92.45
N GLU A 142 15.75 64.52 -93.00
CA GLU A 142 14.73 63.68 -92.32
C GLU A 142 15.25 62.26 -92.03
N LEU A 143 15.99 61.66 -92.95
CA LEU A 143 16.64 60.36 -92.72
C LEU A 143 17.71 60.44 -91.64
N ASP A 144 18.47 61.54 -91.57
CA ASP A 144 19.49 61.74 -90.54
C ASP A 144 18.92 62.10 -89.16
N THR A 145 17.85 62.87 -89.08
CA THR A 145 17.11 63.08 -87.81
C THR A 145 16.46 61.77 -87.35
N LEU A 146 15.88 60.99 -88.28
CA LEU A 146 15.34 59.66 -87.97
C LEU A 146 16.43 58.72 -87.44
N LYS A 147 17.58 58.59 -88.11
CA LYS A 147 18.73 57.79 -87.63
C LYS A 147 19.19 58.22 -86.23
N ARG A 148 19.31 59.54 -85.99
CA ARG A 148 19.70 60.08 -84.67
C ARG A 148 18.65 59.76 -83.60
N SER A 149 17.36 59.83 -83.92
CA SER A 149 16.30 59.43 -82.99
C SER A 149 16.32 57.92 -82.69
N GLN A 150 16.58 57.09 -83.70
CA GLN A 150 16.71 55.63 -83.54
C GLN A 150 17.92 55.28 -82.67
N LEU A 151 19.09 55.88 -82.93
CA LEU A 151 20.28 55.73 -82.09
C LEU A 151 20.00 56.15 -80.64
N PHE A 152 19.40 57.32 -80.41
CA PHE A 152 19.02 57.78 -79.08
C PHE A 152 18.05 56.81 -78.38
N THR A 153 17.06 56.25 -79.08
CA THR A 153 16.17 55.23 -78.49
C THR A 153 16.88 53.91 -78.20
N ALA A 154 17.87 53.52 -79.00
CA ALA A 154 18.68 52.32 -78.78
C ALA A 154 19.63 52.50 -77.59
N GLU A 155 20.30 53.65 -77.47
CA GLU A 155 21.13 54.05 -76.33
C GLU A 155 20.29 54.14 -75.04
N SER A 156 19.11 54.75 -75.10
CA SER A 156 18.17 54.82 -73.97
C SER A 156 17.69 53.43 -73.52
N LEU A 157 17.34 52.55 -74.47
CA LEU A 157 16.98 51.16 -74.18
C LEU A 157 18.16 50.36 -73.62
N GLN A 158 19.38 50.59 -74.11
CA GLN A 158 20.59 49.94 -73.61
C GLN A 158 20.91 50.37 -72.18
N ALA A 159 20.91 51.68 -71.90
CA ALA A 159 21.07 52.21 -70.55
C ALA A 159 19.95 51.74 -69.59
N SER A 160 18.74 51.50 -70.10
CA SER A 160 17.65 50.89 -69.32
C SER A 160 17.93 49.41 -68.99
N LYS A 161 18.46 48.63 -69.94
CA LYS A 161 18.85 47.22 -69.72
C LYS A 161 20.04 47.09 -68.77
N GLU A 162 21.00 48.01 -68.84
CA GLU A 162 22.15 48.04 -67.96
C GLU A 162 21.72 48.31 -66.51
N LYS A 163 20.88 49.33 -66.28
CA LYS A 163 20.25 49.59 -64.97
C LYS A 163 19.40 48.42 -64.48
N GLU A 164 18.66 47.75 -65.36
CA GLU A 164 17.89 46.55 -65.02
C GLU A 164 18.80 45.38 -64.61
N ALA A 165 19.96 45.22 -65.25
CA ALA A 165 20.96 44.23 -64.90
C ALA A 165 21.71 44.57 -63.59
N GLU A 166 21.97 45.84 -63.32
CA GLU A 166 22.50 46.32 -62.04
C GLU A 166 21.53 46.06 -60.88
N LEU A 167 20.25 46.45 -61.04
CA LEU A 167 19.19 46.17 -60.06
C LEU A 167 19.00 44.65 -59.83
N ARG A 168 19.09 43.82 -60.88
CA ARG A 168 19.08 42.35 -60.72
C ARG A 168 20.26 41.85 -59.90
N LYS A 169 21.49 42.36 -60.11
CA LYS A 169 22.67 42.00 -59.32
C LYS A 169 22.53 42.47 -57.87
N GLU A 170 22.00 43.66 -57.64
CA GLU A 170 21.79 44.19 -56.29
C GLU A 170 20.75 43.36 -55.53
N LEU A 171 19.61 43.05 -56.15
CA LEU A 171 18.59 42.17 -55.58
C LEU A 171 19.15 40.76 -55.30
N GLN A 172 19.95 40.17 -56.20
CA GLN A 172 20.62 38.90 -55.94
C GLN A 172 21.61 38.99 -54.76
N GLY A 173 22.31 40.12 -54.61
CA GLY A 173 23.16 40.40 -53.45
C GLY A 173 22.36 40.49 -52.15
N GLN A 174 21.26 41.24 -52.14
CA GLN A 174 20.35 41.38 -51.01
C GLN A 174 19.73 40.02 -50.64
N GLU A 175 19.24 39.23 -51.62
CA GLU A 175 18.77 37.87 -51.39
C GLU A 175 19.88 36.96 -50.81
N ALA A 176 21.13 37.07 -51.28
CA ALA A 176 22.23 36.27 -50.77
C ALA A 176 22.59 36.64 -49.32
N VAL A 177 22.49 37.92 -48.95
CA VAL A 177 22.62 38.38 -47.56
C VAL A 177 21.46 37.87 -46.70
N LEU A 178 20.21 37.95 -47.18
CA LEU A 178 19.03 37.45 -46.48
C LEU A 178 19.04 35.92 -46.31
N ARG A 179 19.47 35.16 -47.32
CA ARG A 179 19.69 33.70 -47.20
C ARG A 179 20.75 33.38 -46.14
N LYS A 180 21.81 34.18 -46.04
CA LYS A 180 22.84 34.03 -45.00
C LYS A 180 22.34 34.42 -43.61
N SER A 181 21.55 35.48 -43.45
CA SER A 181 20.98 35.85 -42.14
C SER A 181 19.92 34.86 -41.67
N VAL A 182 19.05 34.37 -42.56
CA VAL A 182 18.12 33.25 -42.27
C VAL A 182 18.89 31.97 -41.92
N GLY A 183 20.03 31.72 -42.55
CA GLY A 183 20.94 30.62 -42.16
C GLY A 183 21.43 30.76 -40.72
N LYS A 184 21.95 31.94 -40.35
CA LYS A 184 22.40 32.25 -38.98
C LYS A 184 21.27 32.14 -37.95
N LEU A 185 20.12 32.76 -38.22
CA LEU A 185 18.95 32.71 -37.34
C LEU A 185 18.42 31.28 -37.15
N LYS A 186 18.57 30.39 -38.14
CA LYS A 186 18.28 28.96 -37.99
C LYS A 186 19.28 28.24 -37.10
N THR A 187 20.58 28.51 -37.22
CA THR A 187 21.58 27.92 -36.32
C THR A 187 21.46 28.46 -34.89
N GLU A 188 21.16 29.75 -34.73
CA GLU A 188 20.90 30.39 -33.43
C GLU A 188 19.63 29.81 -32.79
N LEU A 189 18.54 29.63 -33.56
CA LEU A 189 17.32 28.98 -33.09
C LEU A 189 17.55 27.52 -32.69
N GLN A 190 18.34 26.75 -33.46
CA GLN A 190 18.69 25.37 -33.11
C GLN A 190 19.50 25.33 -31.81
N MET A 191 20.53 26.18 -31.68
CA MET A 191 21.31 26.28 -30.43
C MET A 191 20.42 26.62 -29.23
N VAL A 192 19.48 27.57 -29.37
CA VAL A 192 18.53 27.91 -28.30
C VAL A 192 17.57 26.74 -27.99
N GLN A 193 17.17 25.94 -28.98
CA GLN A 193 16.39 24.72 -28.75
C GLN A 193 17.20 23.62 -28.04
N ASP A 194 18.45 23.42 -28.43
CA ASP A 194 19.37 22.45 -27.82
C ASP A 194 19.72 22.86 -26.37
N GLU A 195 19.95 24.16 -26.13
CA GLU A 195 20.15 24.74 -24.80
C GLU A 195 18.90 24.61 -23.93
N ALA A 196 17.71 24.92 -24.45
CA ALA A 196 16.44 24.76 -23.75
C ALA A 196 16.15 23.29 -23.43
N GLY A 197 16.45 22.37 -24.36
CA GLY A 197 16.44 20.93 -24.10
C GLY A 197 17.38 20.56 -22.96
N SER A 198 18.63 21.05 -22.97
CA SER A 198 19.59 20.82 -21.89
C SER A 198 19.11 21.38 -20.54
N LEU A 199 18.35 22.47 -20.53
CA LEU A 199 17.79 23.10 -19.33
C LEU A 199 16.57 22.33 -18.81
N LEU A 200 15.72 21.80 -19.69
CA LEU A 200 14.65 20.86 -19.32
C LEU A 200 15.25 19.57 -18.72
N ASP A 201 16.27 19.00 -19.35
CA ASP A 201 17.04 17.86 -18.84
C ASP A 201 17.60 18.10 -17.44
N LYS A 202 18.21 19.27 -17.21
CA LYS A 202 18.73 19.70 -15.90
C LYS A 202 17.59 19.89 -14.89
N SER A 203 16.49 20.52 -15.28
CA SER A 203 15.30 20.72 -14.44
C SER A 203 14.68 19.38 -14.02
N GLN A 204 14.58 18.41 -14.93
CA GLN A 204 14.03 17.09 -14.64
C GLN A 204 14.95 16.28 -13.73
N LYS A 205 16.28 16.35 -13.94
CA LYS A 205 17.29 15.76 -13.03
C LYS A 205 17.23 16.40 -11.63
N LEU A 206 17.08 17.72 -11.55
CA LEU A 206 16.87 18.43 -10.28
C LEU A 206 15.53 18.07 -9.61
N GLN A 207 14.46 17.88 -10.38
CA GLN A 207 13.15 17.46 -9.86
C GLN A 207 13.18 16.03 -9.31
N VAL A 208 13.89 15.10 -9.97
CA VAL A 208 14.12 13.74 -9.46
C VAL A 208 15.00 13.78 -8.20
N ALA A 209 16.05 14.59 -8.19
CA ALA A 209 16.90 14.77 -7.00
C ALA A 209 16.14 15.41 -5.82
N LEU A 210 15.24 16.36 -6.10
CA LEU A 210 14.36 16.96 -5.09
C LEU A 210 13.38 15.92 -4.54
N ALA A 211 12.70 15.16 -5.38
CA ALA A 211 11.79 14.09 -4.92
C ALA A 211 12.53 13.00 -4.11
N ALA A 212 13.77 12.68 -4.47
CA ALA A 212 14.61 11.79 -3.66
C ALA A 212 14.98 12.41 -2.30
N ALA A 213 15.32 13.71 -2.27
CA ALA A 213 15.58 14.44 -1.02
C ALA A 213 14.32 14.56 -0.14
N GLU A 214 13.16 14.81 -0.72
CA GLU A 214 11.86 14.86 -0.02
C GLU A 214 11.51 13.50 0.59
N ASN A 215 11.69 12.40 -0.15
CA ASN A 215 11.54 11.04 0.40
C ASN A 215 12.53 10.77 1.55
N ASN A 216 13.80 11.16 1.39
CA ASN A 216 14.80 11.02 2.46
C ASN A 216 14.44 11.85 3.70
N VAL A 217 13.91 13.06 3.53
CA VAL A 217 13.40 13.90 4.64
C VAL A 217 12.18 13.24 5.30
N GLN A 218 11.26 12.63 4.54
CA GLN A 218 10.14 11.88 5.13
C GLN A 218 10.60 10.65 5.91
N VAL A 219 11.62 9.91 5.42
CA VAL A 219 12.23 8.78 6.14
C VAL A 219 12.92 9.25 7.41
N LEU A 220 13.70 10.33 7.36
CA LEU A 220 14.36 10.92 8.53
C LEU A 220 13.36 11.48 9.54
N GLN A 221 12.27 12.12 9.07
CA GLN A 221 11.18 12.59 9.94
C GLN A 221 10.51 11.40 10.64
N LYS A 222 10.22 10.32 9.91
CA LYS A 222 9.69 9.10 10.54
C LYS A 222 10.66 8.51 11.56
N GLN A 223 11.94 8.36 11.23
CA GLN A 223 12.96 7.87 12.17
C GLN A 223 13.08 8.76 13.43
N LEU A 224 12.92 10.07 13.28
CA LEU A 224 12.89 11.02 14.38
C LEU A 224 11.64 10.86 15.25
N ASP A 225 10.48 10.56 14.67
CA ASP A 225 9.23 10.35 15.41
C ASP A 225 9.19 8.95 16.07
N ASP A 226 9.60 7.89 15.36
CA ASP A 226 9.87 6.55 15.90
C ASP A 226 10.84 6.64 17.11
N ALA A 227 11.87 7.48 17.04
CA ALA A 227 12.81 7.72 18.13
C ALA A 227 12.21 8.48 19.33
N LYS A 228 11.31 9.46 19.10
CA LYS A 228 10.57 10.14 20.18
C LYS A 228 9.60 9.21 20.89
N GLU A 229 8.93 8.32 20.15
CA GLU A 229 8.07 7.30 20.76
C GLU A 229 8.90 6.34 21.63
N GLY A 230 10.10 5.95 21.15
CA GLY A 230 11.08 5.22 21.94
C GLY A 230 11.53 5.97 23.21
N GLU A 231 11.86 7.26 23.11
CA GLU A 231 12.22 8.12 24.24
C GLU A 231 11.07 8.21 25.26
N MET A 232 9.84 8.42 24.81
CA MET A 232 8.65 8.51 25.66
C MET A 232 8.35 7.18 26.37
N ALA A 233 8.56 6.04 25.71
CA ALA A 233 8.42 4.71 26.31
C ALA A 233 9.57 4.37 27.28
N LEU A 234 10.76 4.96 27.12
CA LEU A 234 11.84 4.89 28.11
C LEU A 234 11.56 5.82 29.30
N LEU A 235 10.99 7.00 29.06
CA LEU A 235 10.58 7.95 30.11
C LEU A 235 9.41 7.43 30.96
N SER A 236 8.46 6.66 30.40
CA SER A 236 7.41 6.01 31.20
C SER A 236 8.01 4.94 32.10
N LYS A 237 8.84 4.04 31.55
CA LYS A 237 9.57 3.01 32.31
C LYS A 237 10.50 3.60 33.37
N HIS A 238 11.11 4.76 33.10
CA HIS A 238 11.93 5.44 34.10
C HIS A 238 11.08 5.89 35.28
N LYS A 239 9.92 6.53 35.04
CA LYS A 239 8.97 6.94 36.09
C LYS A 239 8.37 5.76 36.85
N GLU A 240 8.10 4.65 36.17
CA GLU A 240 7.69 3.38 36.80
C GLU A 240 8.75 2.92 37.80
N VAL A 241 10.01 2.78 37.36
CA VAL A 241 11.15 2.39 38.22
C VAL A 241 11.43 3.41 39.34
N GLU A 242 11.29 4.72 39.09
CA GLU A 242 11.37 5.75 40.14
C GLU A 242 10.27 5.58 41.19
N SER A 243 9.05 5.23 40.79
CA SER A 243 7.93 4.97 41.71
C SER A 243 8.11 3.69 42.52
N GLU A 244 8.63 2.62 41.90
CA GLU A 244 9.00 1.37 42.59
C GLU A 244 10.12 1.62 43.60
N LEU A 245 11.14 2.40 43.22
CA LEU A 245 12.25 2.79 44.09
C LEU A 245 11.79 3.69 45.25
N ALA A 246 10.84 4.61 45.02
CA ALA A 246 10.24 5.41 46.07
C ALA A 246 9.48 4.52 47.08
N ALA A 247 8.63 3.61 46.58
CA ALA A 247 7.91 2.66 47.43
C ALA A 247 8.86 1.67 48.14
N ALA A 248 9.99 1.30 47.54
CA ALA A 248 11.02 0.48 48.19
C ALA A 248 11.73 1.25 49.32
N ARG A 249 12.06 2.53 49.10
CA ARG A 249 12.62 3.41 50.14
C ARG A 249 11.64 3.62 51.30
N GLU A 250 10.36 3.82 51.02
CA GLU A 250 9.32 3.97 52.06
C GLU A 250 9.18 2.69 52.90
N ARG A 251 9.13 1.51 52.26
CA ARG A 251 9.12 0.21 52.98
C ARG A 251 10.36 0.02 53.86
N LEU A 252 11.55 0.37 53.37
CA LEU A 252 12.80 0.30 54.14
C LEU A 252 12.80 1.30 55.31
N GLN A 253 12.25 2.50 55.11
CA GLN A 253 12.10 3.51 56.17
C GLN A 253 11.13 3.03 57.25
N GLN A 254 10.00 2.42 56.89
CA GLN A 254 9.07 1.83 57.85
C GLN A 254 9.72 0.67 58.63
N GLN A 255 10.45 -0.21 57.94
CA GLN A 255 11.20 -1.29 58.59
C GLN A 255 12.28 -0.75 59.56
N ALA A 256 12.94 0.36 59.21
CA ALA A 256 13.88 1.02 60.10
C ALA A 256 13.20 1.60 61.35
N SER A 257 12.04 2.26 61.22
CA SER A 257 11.28 2.73 62.38
C SER A 257 10.75 1.57 63.24
N ASP A 258 10.30 0.48 62.63
CA ASP A 258 9.87 -0.73 63.35
C ASP A 258 11.02 -1.36 64.14
N LEU A 259 12.23 -1.38 63.58
CA LEU A 259 13.43 -1.86 64.27
C LEU A 259 13.83 -0.95 65.43
N VAL A 260 13.72 0.37 65.28
CA VAL A 260 13.95 1.33 66.38
C VAL A 260 12.91 1.17 67.49
N LEU A 261 11.63 0.99 67.14
CA LEU A 261 10.56 0.72 68.12
C LEU A 261 10.78 -0.61 68.85
N LYS A 262 11.22 -1.66 68.15
CA LYS A 262 11.58 -2.96 68.75
C LYS A 262 12.83 -2.86 69.64
N ALA A 263 13.86 -2.13 69.22
CA ALA A 263 15.04 -1.87 70.05
C ALA A 263 14.70 -1.07 71.31
N SER A 264 13.79 -0.10 71.21
CA SER A 264 13.24 0.63 72.36
C SER A 264 12.45 -0.30 73.30
N HIS A 265 11.62 -1.21 72.77
CA HIS A 265 10.94 -2.23 73.59
C HIS A 265 11.91 -3.19 74.27
N ILE A 266 12.96 -3.65 73.58
CA ILE A 266 14.01 -4.49 74.17
C ILE A 266 14.74 -3.72 75.28
N GLY A 267 15.06 -2.44 75.08
CA GLY A 267 15.64 -1.57 76.11
C GLY A 267 14.74 -1.38 77.33
N MET A 268 13.43 -1.20 77.12
CA MET A 268 12.45 -1.16 78.22
C MET A 268 12.36 -2.50 78.95
N LEU A 269 12.31 -3.62 78.22
CA LEU A 269 12.28 -4.97 78.80
C LEU A 269 13.55 -5.25 79.61
N GLN A 270 14.73 -4.91 79.08
CA GLN A 270 16.01 -5.05 79.77
C GLN A 270 16.09 -4.14 81.01
N ALA A 271 15.56 -2.91 80.95
CA ALA A 271 15.44 -2.06 82.13
C ALA A 271 14.51 -2.68 83.19
N THR A 272 13.36 -3.23 82.79
CA THR A 272 12.47 -3.94 83.73
C THR A 272 13.12 -5.20 84.31
N GLN A 273 13.86 -5.96 83.49
CA GLN A 273 14.64 -7.11 83.94
C GLN A 273 15.70 -6.68 84.96
N MET A 274 16.46 -5.61 84.71
CA MET A 274 17.47 -5.14 85.66
C MET A 274 16.83 -4.66 86.97
N THR A 275 15.67 -3.99 86.93
CA THR A 275 14.93 -3.67 88.18
C THR A 275 14.42 -4.92 88.89
N GLN A 276 13.96 -5.94 88.15
CA GLN A 276 13.54 -7.22 88.72
C GLN A 276 14.72 -7.96 89.34
N GLU A 277 15.88 -8.04 88.68
CA GLU A 277 17.11 -8.60 89.22
C GLU A 277 17.60 -7.89 90.47
N VAL A 278 17.45 -6.57 90.57
CA VAL A 278 17.71 -5.82 91.81
C VAL A 278 16.73 -6.24 92.90
N THR A 279 15.41 -6.23 92.63
CA THR A 279 14.43 -6.69 93.64
C THR A 279 14.59 -8.16 94.02
N ILE A 280 15.07 -9.02 93.12
CA ILE A 280 15.40 -10.42 93.40
C ILE A 280 16.61 -10.49 94.32
N LYS A 281 17.69 -9.72 94.08
CA LYS A 281 18.86 -9.65 94.98
C LYS A 281 18.51 -9.06 96.35
N ASP A 282 17.63 -8.06 96.39
CA ASP A 282 17.11 -7.51 97.64
C ASP A 282 16.30 -8.57 98.40
N LEU A 283 15.36 -9.27 97.74
CA LEU A 283 14.60 -10.39 98.29
C LEU A 283 15.48 -11.60 98.67
N GLU A 284 16.59 -11.84 97.97
CA GLU A 284 17.60 -12.84 98.34
C GLU A 284 18.38 -12.42 99.60
N SER A 285 18.62 -11.12 99.80
CA SER A 285 19.21 -10.57 101.03
C SER A 285 18.21 -10.56 102.21
N GLU A 286 16.92 -10.35 101.93
CA GLU A 286 15.86 -10.52 102.93
C GLU A 286 15.66 -11.99 103.26
N LYS A 287 15.74 -12.89 102.27
CA LYS A 287 15.75 -14.34 102.45
C LYS A 287 16.98 -14.82 103.22
N SER A 288 18.17 -14.25 103.02
CA SER A 288 19.35 -14.63 103.80
C SER A 288 19.22 -14.17 105.25
N ARG A 289 18.76 -12.94 105.51
CA ARG A 289 18.42 -12.45 106.87
C ARG A 289 17.29 -13.26 107.51
N ALA A 290 16.29 -13.66 106.73
CA ALA A 290 15.20 -14.52 107.19
C ALA A 290 15.68 -15.95 107.47
N ASN A 291 16.65 -16.47 106.70
CA ASN A 291 17.31 -17.75 106.96
C ASN A 291 18.21 -17.71 108.19
N GLU A 292 18.94 -16.61 108.44
CA GLU A 292 19.69 -16.39 109.69
C GLU A 292 18.74 -16.36 110.89
N ARG A 293 17.60 -15.66 110.75
CA ARG A 293 16.56 -15.60 111.77
C ARG A 293 15.79 -16.91 111.94
N LEU A 294 15.62 -17.68 110.87
CA LEU A 294 15.11 -19.05 110.91
C LEU A 294 16.14 -19.96 111.60
N SER A 295 17.44 -19.82 111.36
CA SER A 295 18.47 -20.58 112.07
C SER A 295 18.43 -20.33 113.58
N GLN A 296 18.25 -19.07 113.99
CA GLN A 296 18.05 -18.72 115.40
C GLN A 296 16.76 -19.35 115.97
N LEU A 297 15.65 -19.27 115.23
CA LEU A 297 14.39 -19.93 115.57
C LEU A 297 14.47 -21.46 115.46
N GLU A 298 15.43 -22.02 114.72
CA GLU A 298 15.69 -23.46 114.60
C GLU A 298 16.60 -23.97 115.72
N GLU A 299 17.46 -23.14 116.29
CA GLU A 299 18.14 -23.40 117.57
C GLU A 299 17.13 -23.38 118.73
N GLU A 300 16.26 -22.36 118.80
CA GLU A 300 15.14 -22.32 119.75
C GLU A 300 14.16 -23.50 119.56
N ARG A 301 13.86 -23.84 118.30
CA ARG A 301 13.03 -25.01 117.96
C ARG A 301 13.73 -26.32 118.27
N ALA A 302 15.05 -26.47 118.07
CA ALA A 302 15.77 -27.69 118.44
C ALA A 302 15.70 -27.92 119.96
N PHE A 303 15.83 -26.85 120.75
CA PHE A 303 15.59 -26.89 122.18
C PHE A 303 14.16 -27.37 122.52
N LEU A 304 13.13 -26.84 121.84
CA LEU A 304 11.73 -27.29 122.02
C LEU A 304 11.41 -28.67 121.40
N GLN A 305 12.16 -29.10 120.40
CA GLN A 305 11.98 -30.36 119.68
C GLN A 305 12.61 -31.52 120.46
N SER A 306 13.69 -31.28 121.21
CA SER A 306 14.19 -32.20 122.24
C SER A 306 13.14 -32.57 123.31
N ARG A 307 12.16 -31.67 123.53
CA ARG A 307 11.01 -31.84 124.44
C ARG A 307 9.78 -32.45 123.75
N THR A 308 9.82 -32.65 122.43
CA THR A 308 8.67 -33.11 121.62
C THR A 308 8.94 -34.47 120.96
N GLN A 309 10.19 -34.82 120.62
CA GLN A 309 10.54 -36.10 120.00
C GLN A 309 10.16 -37.32 120.86
N SER A 310 10.22 -37.18 122.19
CA SER A 310 9.77 -38.18 123.16
C SER A 310 8.26 -38.53 123.12
N LEU A 311 7.46 -37.84 122.28
CA LEU A 311 6.03 -38.08 122.07
C LEU A 311 5.69 -38.46 120.62
N ASP A 312 6.66 -38.44 119.71
CA ASP A 312 6.45 -38.57 118.25
C ASP A 312 7.09 -39.85 117.68
N GLU A 313 8.02 -40.47 118.43
CA GLU A 313 8.64 -41.76 118.11
C GLU A 313 7.64 -42.93 118.01
N GLU A 314 6.53 -42.88 118.77
CA GLU A 314 5.55 -43.99 118.87
C GLU A 314 4.62 -44.11 117.64
N GLN A 315 4.47 -43.06 116.80
CA GLN A 315 3.45 -43.03 115.75
C GLN A 315 3.98 -43.27 114.33
N LYS A 316 5.28 -43.14 114.08
CA LYS A 316 5.84 -43.12 112.70
C LYS A 316 6.13 -44.48 112.06
N GLN A 317 6.08 -45.58 112.80
CA GLN A 317 6.48 -46.90 112.27
C GLN A 317 5.50 -47.52 111.26
N GLN A 318 4.26 -47.04 111.12
CA GLN A 318 3.21 -47.71 110.33
C GLN A 318 3.03 -47.25 108.87
N ILE A 319 3.66 -46.14 108.44
CA ILE A 319 3.33 -45.52 107.13
C ILE A 319 4.31 -45.90 106.01
N LEU A 320 5.56 -46.23 106.34
CA LEU A 320 6.68 -46.31 105.38
C LEU A 320 6.68 -47.52 104.42
N GLU A 321 5.82 -48.52 104.59
CA GLU A 321 5.85 -49.73 103.74
C GLU A 321 5.14 -49.58 102.39
N LEU A 322 4.21 -48.64 102.24
CA LEU A 322 3.25 -48.64 101.13
C LEU A 322 3.74 -47.95 99.85
N GLU A 323 4.51 -46.86 99.95
CA GLU A 323 4.86 -46.02 98.78
C GLU A 323 5.90 -46.65 97.84
N LYS A 324 6.71 -47.58 98.35
CA LYS A 324 7.93 -48.07 97.67
C LYS A 324 7.67 -48.75 96.30
N LYS A 325 6.47 -49.31 96.09
CA LYS A 325 6.13 -50.14 94.91
C LYS A 325 5.74 -49.36 93.65
N VAL A 326 5.50 -48.06 93.71
CA VAL A 326 4.97 -47.27 92.58
C VAL A 326 6.05 -46.74 91.65
N ASN A 327 7.27 -46.51 92.15
CA ASN A 327 8.30 -45.75 91.44
C ASN A 327 9.17 -46.56 90.46
N GLU A 328 9.14 -47.88 90.53
CA GLU A 328 10.02 -48.74 89.71
C GLU A 328 9.51 -48.91 88.27
N ALA A 329 8.20 -48.79 88.04
CA ALA A 329 7.57 -49.00 86.73
C ALA A 329 7.73 -47.82 85.72
N LYS A 330 8.26 -46.66 86.15
CA LYS A 330 8.36 -45.47 85.29
C LYS A 330 9.69 -45.28 84.55
N ARG A 331 10.78 -45.89 85.02
CA ARG A 331 12.14 -45.60 84.51
C ARG A 331 12.43 -46.24 83.14
N THR A 332 12.03 -47.49 82.96
CA THR A 332 12.33 -48.33 81.78
C THR A 332 11.73 -47.86 80.46
N GLN A 333 10.91 -46.80 80.46
CA GLN A 333 10.27 -46.24 79.26
C GLN A 333 10.93 -44.95 78.76
N GLN A 334 11.82 -44.31 79.53
CA GLN A 334 12.55 -43.11 79.08
C GLN A 334 13.81 -43.48 78.29
N GLU A 335 14.56 -44.48 78.78
CA GLU A 335 15.87 -44.92 78.28
C GLU A 335 15.83 -45.41 76.80
N TYR A 336 14.66 -45.79 76.28
CA TYR A 336 14.50 -46.23 74.89
C TYR A 336 14.49 -45.06 73.88
N TYR A 337 13.87 -43.93 74.23
CA TYR A 337 13.70 -42.79 73.31
C TYR A 337 14.96 -41.92 73.19
N GLU A 338 15.79 -41.88 74.23
CA GLU A 338 17.05 -41.14 74.22
C GLU A 338 18.05 -41.76 73.21
N MET A 339 18.07 -43.09 73.10
CA MET A 339 19.02 -43.82 72.24
C MET A 339 18.73 -43.67 70.73
N GLU A 340 17.48 -43.55 70.31
CA GLU A 340 17.15 -43.27 68.88
C GLU A 340 17.58 -41.86 68.46
N LEU A 341 17.36 -40.86 69.32
CA LEU A 341 17.67 -39.46 69.04
C LEU A 341 19.18 -39.21 68.85
N GLU A 342 20.02 -39.86 69.68
CA GLU A 342 21.48 -39.79 69.55
C GLU A 342 21.96 -40.39 68.21
N SER A 343 21.33 -41.49 67.77
CA SER A 343 21.71 -42.17 66.52
C SER A 343 21.45 -41.33 65.26
N LEU A 344 20.39 -40.51 65.26
CA LEU A 344 20.02 -39.66 64.13
C LEU A 344 20.89 -38.40 64.03
N ARG A 345 21.35 -37.85 65.16
CA ARG A 345 22.29 -36.72 65.18
C ARG A 345 23.63 -37.09 64.55
N ASN A 346 24.26 -38.16 65.04
CA ASN A 346 25.57 -38.61 64.57
C ASN A 346 25.59 -38.87 63.06
N ARG A 347 24.50 -39.41 62.51
CA ARG A 347 24.37 -39.69 61.06
C ARG A 347 24.30 -38.42 60.21
N LEU A 348 23.60 -37.38 60.67
CA LEU A 348 23.55 -36.08 59.98
C LEU A 348 24.89 -35.35 60.06
N GLU A 349 25.59 -35.43 61.20
CA GLU A 349 26.92 -34.84 61.36
C GLU A 349 27.97 -35.52 60.46
N GLU A 350 27.93 -36.85 60.30
CA GLU A 350 28.78 -37.56 59.34
C GLU A 350 28.53 -37.14 57.88
N GLU A 351 27.26 -36.96 57.47
CA GLU A 351 26.92 -36.56 56.10
C GLU A 351 27.34 -35.11 55.81
N VAL A 352 27.17 -34.19 56.77
CA VAL A 352 27.67 -32.80 56.67
C VAL A 352 29.21 -32.77 56.64
N ALA A 353 29.89 -33.58 57.45
CA ALA A 353 31.35 -33.69 57.43
C ALA A 353 31.87 -34.18 56.07
N ARG A 354 31.30 -35.27 55.53
CA ARG A 354 31.65 -35.83 54.21
C ARG A 354 31.44 -34.82 53.07
N LEU A 355 30.33 -34.08 53.09
CA LEU A 355 30.05 -33.04 52.08
C LEU A 355 31.02 -31.87 52.15
N ASN A 356 31.36 -31.38 53.35
CA ASN A 356 32.34 -30.30 53.51
C ASN A 356 33.75 -30.75 53.08
N GLU A 357 34.15 -31.96 53.44
CA GLU A 357 35.46 -32.52 53.05
C GLU A 357 35.58 -32.72 51.53
N ALA A 358 34.49 -33.12 50.85
CA ALA A 358 34.44 -33.22 49.39
C ALA A 358 34.55 -31.86 48.69
N HIS A 359 33.91 -30.81 49.24
CA HIS A 359 34.04 -29.44 48.70
C HIS A 359 35.43 -28.84 48.96
N SER A 360 36.05 -29.09 50.12
CA SER A 360 37.44 -28.67 50.38
C SER A 360 38.41 -29.33 49.40
N LYS A 361 38.33 -30.66 49.24
CA LYS A 361 39.22 -31.41 48.33
C LYS A 361 39.06 -31.00 46.87
N THR A 362 37.84 -30.75 46.39
CA THR A 362 37.62 -30.29 45.01
C THR A 362 38.12 -28.86 44.77
N LEU A 363 37.98 -27.95 45.75
CA LEU A 363 38.58 -26.62 45.70
C LEU A 363 40.12 -26.67 45.77
N GLU A 364 40.70 -27.47 46.66
CA GLU A 364 42.16 -27.68 46.77
C GLU A 364 42.75 -28.31 45.51
N GLU A 365 42.04 -29.25 44.87
CA GLU A 365 42.45 -29.81 43.57
C GLU A 365 42.41 -28.78 42.45
N LEU A 366 41.37 -27.93 42.40
CA LEU A 366 41.28 -26.88 41.38
C LEU A 366 42.38 -25.81 41.60
N ALA A 367 42.63 -25.44 42.85
CA ALA A 367 43.71 -24.55 43.25
C ALA A 367 45.08 -25.16 42.93
N ARG A 368 45.33 -26.45 43.22
CA ARG A 368 46.55 -27.17 42.80
C ARG A 368 46.70 -27.19 41.29
N LYS A 369 45.65 -27.47 40.53
CA LYS A 369 45.71 -27.52 39.06
C LYS A 369 46.05 -26.14 38.48
N HIS A 370 45.48 -25.06 39.01
CA HIS A 370 45.87 -23.68 38.64
C HIS A 370 47.29 -23.33 39.08
N HIS A 371 47.69 -23.67 40.31
CA HIS A 371 49.02 -23.39 40.83
C HIS A 371 50.09 -24.12 40.02
N MET A 372 49.94 -25.43 39.81
CA MET A 372 50.85 -26.24 38.99
C MET A 372 50.90 -25.78 37.52
N ALA A 373 49.80 -25.30 36.95
CA ALA A 373 49.80 -24.71 35.61
C ALA A 373 50.58 -23.39 35.56
N ILE A 374 50.37 -22.51 36.54
CA ILE A 374 51.12 -21.24 36.67
C ILE A 374 52.61 -21.54 36.91
N GLU A 375 52.94 -22.44 37.83
CA GLU A 375 54.31 -22.88 38.12
C GLU A 375 54.97 -23.56 36.90
N ALA A 376 54.26 -24.36 36.12
CA ALA A 376 54.80 -24.97 34.89
C ALA A 376 55.09 -23.92 33.81
N VAL A 377 54.23 -22.91 33.66
CA VAL A 377 54.46 -21.78 32.74
C VAL A 377 55.62 -20.90 33.25
N HIS A 378 55.67 -20.60 34.55
CA HIS A 378 56.73 -19.79 35.15
C HIS A 378 58.08 -20.54 35.19
N SER A 379 58.07 -21.85 35.38
CA SER A 379 59.24 -22.73 35.31
C SER A 379 59.80 -22.83 33.89
N ASN A 380 58.94 -23.01 32.88
CA ASN A 380 59.40 -22.95 31.48
C ASN A 380 59.91 -21.55 31.12
N ALA A 381 59.17 -20.48 31.42
CA ALA A 381 59.59 -19.11 31.13
C ALA A 381 60.90 -18.73 31.84
N THR A 382 61.11 -19.15 33.10
CA THR A 382 62.38 -18.93 33.80
C THR A 382 63.49 -19.86 33.33
N ARG A 383 63.19 -21.09 32.90
CA ARG A 383 64.17 -21.99 32.26
C ARG A 383 64.64 -21.44 30.92
N ASP A 384 63.73 -20.93 30.09
CA ASP A 384 64.08 -20.42 28.76
C ASP A 384 64.70 -19.02 28.84
N LYS A 385 64.29 -18.18 29.82
CA LYS A 385 65.06 -17.00 30.22
C LYS A 385 66.47 -17.35 30.70
N ARG A 386 66.63 -18.43 31.49
CA ARG A 386 67.96 -18.91 31.92
C ARG A 386 68.79 -19.43 30.75
N LYS A 387 68.21 -20.17 29.79
CA LYS A 387 68.90 -20.60 28.56
C LYS A 387 69.42 -19.41 27.77
N LEU A 388 68.55 -18.45 27.43
CA LEU A 388 68.95 -17.23 26.73
C LEU A 388 70.00 -16.43 27.52
N HIS A 389 69.91 -16.39 28.84
CA HIS A 389 70.93 -15.76 29.70
C HIS A 389 72.27 -16.51 29.67
N THR A 390 72.27 -17.85 29.69
CA THR A 390 73.49 -18.67 29.56
C THR A 390 74.07 -18.66 28.15
N GLU A 391 73.23 -18.56 27.12
CA GLU A 391 73.63 -18.47 25.71
C GLU A 391 74.25 -17.10 25.42
N LEU A 392 73.66 -16.00 25.94
CA LEU A 392 74.25 -14.67 25.91
C LEU A 392 75.52 -14.58 26.77
N GLU A 393 75.56 -15.21 27.95
CA GLU A 393 76.79 -15.30 28.73
C GLU A 393 77.86 -16.14 28.03
N GLU A 394 77.51 -17.21 27.32
CA GLU A 394 78.47 -18.00 26.53
C GLU A 394 78.98 -17.22 25.33
N GLN A 395 78.13 -16.51 24.59
CA GLN A 395 78.59 -15.64 23.50
C GLN A 395 79.48 -14.52 24.05
N TYR A 396 79.08 -13.84 25.12
CA TYR A 396 79.92 -12.83 25.77
C TYR A 396 81.24 -13.39 26.32
N LYS A 397 81.26 -14.63 26.83
CA LYS A 397 82.50 -15.31 27.26
C LYS A 397 83.36 -15.73 26.05
N LYS A 398 82.76 -16.13 24.92
CA LYS A 398 83.46 -16.47 23.68
C LYS A 398 84.07 -15.21 23.02
N GLU A 399 83.30 -14.14 22.87
CA GLU A 399 83.79 -12.84 22.39
C GLU A 399 84.86 -12.25 23.33
N LYS A 400 84.68 -12.37 24.65
CA LYS A 400 85.71 -11.98 25.63
C LYS A 400 86.98 -12.82 25.49
N LEU A 401 86.86 -14.15 25.29
CA LEU A 401 88.02 -15.01 25.07
C LEU A 401 88.74 -14.66 23.78
N THR A 402 88.04 -14.47 22.65
CA THR A 402 88.69 -14.04 21.40
C THR A 402 89.34 -12.66 21.55
N LEU A 403 88.73 -11.72 22.27
CA LEU A 403 89.35 -10.41 22.55
C LEU A 403 90.53 -10.49 23.54
N GLU A 404 90.58 -11.50 24.41
CA GLU A 404 91.74 -11.75 25.29
C GLU A 404 92.85 -12.54 24.57
N GLU A 405 92.51 -13.36 23.58
CA GLU A 405 93.43 -14.01 22.63
C GLU A 405 94.02 -12.98 21.65
N ASP A 406 93.20 -12.13 21.04
CA ASP A 406 93.66 -11.02 20.17
C ASP A 406 94.55 -10.05 20.96
N LYS A 407 94.14 -9.69 22.18
CA LYS A 407 94.95 -8.85 23.07
C LYS A 407 96.29 -9.50 23.43
N SER A 408 96.32 -10.80 23.72
CA SER A 408 97.57 -11.49 24.09
C SER A 408 98.48 -11.71 22.88
N GLN A 409 97.93 -11.92 21.68
CA GLN A 409 98.68 -11.88 20.42
C GLN A 409 99.30 -10.50 20.18
N LEU A 410 98.51 -9.42 20.26
CA LEU A 410 98.99 -8.04 20.13
C LEU A 410 100.03 -7.67 21.21
N GLN A 411 99.92 -8.19 22.43
CA GLN A 411 100.96 -8.02 23.44
C GLN A 411 102.24 -8.79 23.09
N HIS A 412 102.14 -9.98 22.49
CA HIS A 412 103.30 -10.76 22.08
C HIS A 412 104.04 -10.11 20.90
N GLU A 413 103.31 -9.53 19.94
CA GLU A 413 103.89 -8.69 18.86
C GLU A 413 104.58 -7.44 19.42
N LEU A 414 104.01 -6.81 20.46
CA LEU A 414 104.58 -5.60 21.09
C LEU A 414 105.84 -5.91 21.92
N GLU A 415 105.89 -7.06 22.60
CA GLU A 415 107.10 -7.55 23.26
C GLU A 415 108.19 -7.95 22.22
N SER A 416 107.81 -8.66 21.15
CA SER A 416 108.72 -9.02 20.05
C SER A 416 109.35 -7.79 19.38
N LEU A 417 108.56 -6.72 19.15
CA LEU A 417 109.05 -5.45 18.62
C LEU A 417 109.97 -4.68 19.59
N LYS A 418 109.93 -4.95 20.90
CA LYS A 418 110.90 -4.38 21.85
C LYS A 418 112.24 -5.09 21.78
N GLU A 419 112.24 -6.43 21.81
CA GLU A 419 113.46 -7.23 21.68
C GLU A 419 114.18 -6.90 20.35
N GLU A 420 113.43 -6.81 19.25
CA GLU A 420 113.95 -6.38 17.94
C GLU A 420 114.51 -4.96 17.90
N LEU A 421 114.15 -4.07 18.82
CA LEU A 421 114.70 -2.71 18.92
C LEU A 421 115.89 -2.63 19.87
N GLU A 422 115.91 -3.44 20.92
CA GLU A 422 117.00 -3.53 21.90
C GLU A 422 118.26 -4.16 21.27
N ASP A 423 118.12 -5.20 20.44
CA ASP A 423 119.22 -5.75 19.63
C ASP A 423 119.79 -4.71 18.64
N LYS A 424 118.92 -3.95 17.96
CA LYS A 424 119.35 -2.92 17.00
C LYS A 424 120.09 -1.77 17.70
N LEU A 425 119.69 -1.39 18.91
CA LEU A 425 120.42 -0.44 19.75
C LEU A 425 121.80 -0.96 20.17
N ASN A 426 121.92 -2.25 20.49
CA ASN A 426 123.20 -2.86 20.88
C ASN A 426 124.21 -2.93 19.73
N THR A 427 123.77 -3.16 18.48
CA THR A 427 124.68 -3.16 17.31
C THR A 427 125.27 -1.78 17.03
N ALA A 428 124.46 -0.71 17.03
CA ALA A 428 124.93 0.65 16.75
C ALA A 428 126.01 1.15 17.74
N ASN A 429 125.91 0.76 19.01
CA ASN A 429 126.89 1.14 20.05
C ASN A 429 128.28 0.53 19.84
N GLN A 430 128.40 -0.60 19.13
CA GLN A 430 129.71 -1.23 18.85
C GLN A 430 130.47 -0.55 17.71
N GLU A 431 129.79 0.18 16.83
CA GLU A 431 130.39 0.75 15.62
C GLU A 431 131.06 2.12 15.91
N ILE A 432 130.49 2.91 16.82
CA ILE A 432 131.05 4.19 17.30
C ILE A 432 132.47 4.02 17.87
N GLY A 433 132.74 2.90 18.55
CA GLY A 433 134.05 2.61 19.15
C GLY A 433 135.19 2.46 18.13
N ARG A 434 134.90 2.13 16.86
CA ARG A 434 135.94 1.91 15.83
C ARG A 434 136.44 3.19 15.16
N LEU A 435 135.71 4.30 15.27
CA LEU A 435 136.04 5.54 14.56
C LEU A 435 136.90 6.52 15.39
N GLN A 436 137.11 6.26 16.68
CA GLN A 436 137.85 7.17 17.56
C GLN A 436 139.38 6.99 17.51
N ASP A 437 139.89 5.87 17.02
CA ASP A 437 141.34 5.60 16.98
C ASP A 437 142.06 6.18 15.74
N LEU A 438 141.38 6.37 14.61
CA LEU A 438 142.01 6.66 13.31
C LEU A 438 142.54 8.10 13.11
N VAL A 439 142.33 9.01 14.06
CA VAL A 439 142.47 10.48 13.86
C VAL A 439 143.78 11.04 14.49
N ARG A 440 144.73 10.19 14.89
CA ARG A 440 145.82 10.57 15.81
C ARG A 440 147.22 10.83 15.21
N GLU A 441 147.41 10.76 13.88
CA GLU A 441 148.76 10.60 13.28
C GLU A 441 149.07 11.47 12.01
N GLY A 442 149.49 12.75 12.14
CA GLY A 442 150.24 13.46 11.06
C GLY A 442 150.36 15.01 11.03
N GLU A 443 151.61 15.57 10.98
CA GLU A 443 151.97 17.03 10.87
C GLU A 443 153.43 17.33 10.27
N GLN A 444 153.77 18.59 9.78
CA GLN A 444 155.13 19.33 9.67
C GLN A 444 156.00 19.57 8.33
N GLY A 445 156.91 20.63 8.19
CA GLY A 445 157.79 21.07 7.00
C GLY A 445 158.85 22.31 7.07
N LEU A 446 159.74 22.67 6.05
CA LEU A 446 160.97 23.64 6.08
C LEU A 446 161.57 24.36 4.74
N GLY A 447 162.63 25.29 4.76
CA GLY A 447 163.41 25.93 3.57
C GLY A 447 164.63 26.99 3.76
N SER A 448 165.49 27.41 2.74
CA SER A 448 166.66 28.44 2.73
C SER A 448 167.37 28.76 1.31
N ALA A 449 168.47 29.53 0.90
CA ALA A 449 169.62 30.47 1.35
C ALA A 449 170.48 31.23 0.17
N GLU A 450 171.55 32.11 0.37
CA GLU A 450 172.28 33.03 -0.67
C GLU A 450 173.82 33.55 -0.47
N GLY A 451 174.58 34.17 -1.47
CA GLY A 451 175.68 35.26 -1.33
C GLY A 451 177.12 35.41 -2.10
N LEU A 452 177.65 36.67 -2.40
CA LEU A 452 179.09 37.30 -2.51
C LEU A 452 180.17 37.12 -3.71
N ILE A 453 181.35 37.82 -4.00
CA ILE A 453 182.01 39.25 -3.94
C ILE A 453 183.54 39.45 -4.51
N ALA A 454 184.08 40.69 -4.87
CA ALA A 454 185.52 41.30 -4.95
C ALA A 454 186.59 41.14 -6.16
N SER A 455 187.81 41.80 -6.45
CA SER A 455 188.59 43.15 -6.31
C SER A 455 190.14 43.21 -6.84
N LEU A 456 190.82 44.32 -7.39
CA LEU A 456 192.36 44.54 -7.61
C LEU A 456 192.94 45.94 -8.23
N GLN A 457 194.28 46.19 -8.51
CA GLN A 457 195.33 47.00 -7.75
C GLN A 457 196.70 47.48 -8.47
N ASP A 458 197.41 48.52 -7.93
CA ASP A 458 198.90 48.86 -7.75
C ASP A 458 200.03 49.38 -8.74
N SER A 459 200.98 50.19 -8.17
CA SER A 459 202.39 50.62 -8.55
C SER A 459 202.68 51.50 -9.81
N GLN A 460 203.60 52.48 -9.91
CA GLN A 460 204.76 53.07 -9.17
C GLN A 460 206.21 52.50 -9.35
N GLU A 461 207.18 53.44 -9.48
CA GLU A 461 208.62 53.38 -9.10
C GLU A 461 209.72 53.11 -10.18
N ARG A 462 210.49 54.16 -10.53
CA ARG A 462 211.99 54.25 -10.65
C ARG A 462 212.42 55.46 -11.52
N LEU A 463 213.71 55.84 -11.44
CA LEU A 463 214.37 56.90 -12.24
C LEU A 463 213.75 58.32 -12.08
N GLN A 464 213.90 59.06 -10.97
CA GLN A 464 214.97 59.13 -9.97
C GLN A 464 216.34 59.60 -10.52
N ASN A 465 216.77 60.79 -10.08
CA ASN A 465 218.15 61.30 -9.99
C ASN A 465 218.93 61.90 -11.20
N GLU A 466 218.44 61.97 -12.44
CA GLU A 466 219.09 62.84 -13.46
C GLU A 466 218.70 64.33 -13.30
N LEU A 467 219.03 64.89 -12.13
CA LEU A 467 218.37 66.06 -11.55
C LEU A 467 218.92 67.44 -11.99
N ASP A 468 220.23 67.57 -12.28
CA ASP A 468 220.88 68.88 -12.07
C ASP A 468 221.70 69.53 -13.22
N LEU A 469 222.38 68.79 -14.11
CA LEU A 469 223.51 69.40 -14.86
C LEU A 469 223.37 69.61 -16.38
N THR A 470 222.18 69.45 -16.96
CA THR A 470 221.87 69.93 -18.33
C THR A 470 221.01 71.21 -18.35
N LYS A 471 220.74 71.80 -17.17
CA LYS A 471 220.01 73.08 -16.97
C LYS A 471 220.59 74.30 -17.73
N GLY A 472 221.78 74.18 -18.33
CA GLY A 472 222.47 75.25 -19.05
C GLY A 472 222.34 75.29 -20.58
N ARG A 473 221.90 74.21 -21.27
CA ARG A 473 221.96 74.15 -22.75
C ARG A 473 220.61 74.07 -23.47
N LEU A 474 219.53 73.69 -22.79
CA LEU A 474 218.21 73.49 -23.41
C LEU A 474 217.30 74.73 -23.37
N LYS A 475 217.87 75.94 -23.27
CA LYS A 475 217.08 77.19 -23.15
C LYS A 475 216.77 77.85 -24.50
N GLU A 476 217.49 77.48 -25.56
CA GLU A 476 217.31 78.02 -26.92
C GLU A 476 216.55 77.06 -27.85
N THR A 477 216.45 75.77 -27.48
CA THR A 477 215.69 74.74 -28.23
C THR A 477 214.24 74.57 -27.74
N LYS A 478 213.84 75.27 -26.67
CA LYS A 478 212.48 75.16 -26.10
C LYS A 478 211.43 75.93 -26.92
N ASP A 479 211.79 77.10 -27.43
CA ASP A 479 210.88 78.03 -28.12
C ASP A 479 210.51 77.58 -29.56
N THR A 480 211.07 76.45 -29.99
CA THR A 480 210.72 75.73 -31.23
C THR A 480 209.81 74.52 -30.98
N LEU A 481 209.68 74.01 -29.75
CA LEU A 481 208.85 72.84 -29.46
C LEU A 481 207.38 73.21 -29.25
N LEU A 482 207.11 74.26 -28.46
CA LEU A 482 205.76 74.69 -28.06
C LEU A 482 204.80 74.88 -29.25
N ARG A 483 205.30 75.39 -30.39
CA ARG A 483 204.50 75.60 -31.61
C ARG A 483 204.01 74.32 -32.29
N VAL A 484 204.55 73.15 -31.94
CA VAL A 484 204.10 71.84 -32.46
C VAL A 484 203.18 71.14 -31.45
N GLU A 485 203.29 71.47 -30.17
CA GLU A 485 202.41 70.96 -29.12
C GLU A 485 201.00 71.60 -29.25
N ASP A 486 200.92 72.91 -29.52
CA ASP A 486 199.64 73.63 -29.74
C ASP A 486 198.82 73.06 -30.93
N GLU A 487 199.47 72.64 -32.03
CA GLU A 487 198.81 72.07 -33.21
C GLU A 487 198.24 70.66 -32.94
N LEU A 488 198.92 69.86 -32.10
CA LEU A 488 198.52 68.48 -31.80
C LEU A 488 197.30 68.39 -30.88
N GLU A 489 197.19 69.31 -29.90
CA GLU A 489 196.07 69.31 -28.96
C GLU A 489 194.74 69.78 -29.63
N GLN A 490 194.84 70.56 -30.72
CA GLN A 490 193.67 71.06 -31.47
C GLN A 490 192.96 69.96 -32.28
N GLU A 491 193.70 69.05 -32.91
CA GLU A 491 193.15 67.88 -33.62
C GLU A 491 192.48 66.89 -32.64
N ARG A 492 193.05 66.71 -31.45
CA ARG A 492 192.49 65.84 -30.40
C ARG A 492 191.06 66.23 -30.01
N GLN A 493 190.81 67.52 -29.77
CA GLN A 493 189.51 68.01 -29.32
C GLN A 493 188.41 67.76 -30.38
N GLN A 494 188.71 67.95 -31.67
CA GLN A 494 187.77 67.68 -32.77
C GLN A 494 187.39 66.18 -32.87
N HIS A 495 188.33 65.27 -32.55
CA HIS A 495 188.04 63.83 -32.52
C HIS A 495 187.21 63.39 -31.29
N GLU A 496 187.33 64.05 -30.14
CA GLU A 496 186.46 63.74 -29.00
C GLU A 496 185.02 64.24 -29.21
N GLU A 497 184.82 65.44 -29.78
CA GLU A 497 183.48 65.98 -30.08
C GLU A 497 182.71 65.10 -31.08
N THR A 498 183.36 64.64 -32.14
CA THR A 498 182.75 63.76 -33.15
C THR A 498 182.41 62.37 -32.59
N LEU A 499 183.23 61.84 -31.67
CA LEU A 499 182.93 60.57 -30.97
C LEU A 499 181.79 60.69 -29.95
N ALA A 500 181.54 61.87 -29.40
CA ALA A 500 180.40 62.12 -28.51
C ALA A 500 179.07 62.15 -29.31
N ALA A 501 179.05 62.88 -30.42
CA ALA A 501 177.84 63.04 -31.26
C ALA A 501 177.27 61.70 -31.76
N MET A 502 178.13 60.81 -32.27
CA MET A 502 177.73 59.51 -32.80
C MET A 502 177.07 58.59 -31.74
N LYS A 503 177.52 58.68 -30.48
CA LYS A 503 176.98 57.86 -29.37
C LYS A 503 175.57 58.30 -28.98
N GLU A 504 175.31 59.60 -28.98
CA GLU A 504 173.99 60.13 -28.62
C GLU A 504 172.95 59.84 -29.72
N GLU A 505 173.34 59.84 -31.00
CA GLU A 505 172.45 59.43 -32.10
C GLU A 505 172.08 57.94 -32.05
N GLU A 506 173.03 57.04 -31.78
CA GLU A 506 172.74 55.59 -31.69
C GLU A 506 171.82 55.27 -30.50
N LYS A 507 172.06 55.90 -29.33
CA LYS A 507 171.18 55.84 -28.16
C LYS A 507 169.75 56.28 -28.51
N LEU A 508 169.59 57.45 -29.14
CA LEU A 508 168.29 57.93 -29.62
C LEU A 508 167.61 56.99 -30.62
N ARG A 509 168.35 56.10 -31.31
CA ARG A 509 167.76 55.06 -32.17
C ARG A 509 167.24 53.87 -31.36
N VAL A 510 167.98 53.43 -30.33
CA VAL A 510 167.57 52.34 -29.43
C VAL A 510 166.30 52.70 -28.65
N ASP A 511 166.26 53.90 -28.07
CA ASP A 511 165.11 54.37 -27.26
C ASP A 511 163.81 54.40 -28.09
N ARG A 512 163.89 54.84 -29.35
CA ARG A 512 162.75 54.81 -30.30
C ARG A 512 162.27 53.39 -30.59
N MET A 513 163.18 52.44 -30.82
CA MET A 513 162.81 51.04 -31.10
C MET A 513 162.20 50.33 -29.89
N ALA A 514 162.59 50.69 -28.66
CA ALA A 514 161.97 50.17 -27.44
C ALA A 514 160.51 50.65 -27.31
N HIS A 515 160.27 51.95 -27.47
CA HIS A 515 158.92 52.54 -27.36
C HIS A 515 157.95 52.01 -28.44
N ASP A 516 158.44 51.83 -29.66
CA ASP A 516 157.69 51.25 -30.80
C ASP A 516 157.20 49.81 -30.55
N LEU A 517 157.85 49.05 -29.65
CA LEU A 517 157.45 47.70 -29.26
C LEU A 517 156.45 47.74 -28.10
N GLU A 518 156.65 48.63 -27.14
CA GLU A 518 155.77 48.83 -25.97
C GLU A 518 154.35 49.25 -26.39
N ILE A 519 154.23 50.16 -27.38
CA ILE A 519 152.95 50.55 -27.97
C ILE A 519 152.23 49.36 -28.62
N LYS A 520 152.95 48.49 -29.34
CA LYS A 520 152.37 47.33 -30.03
C LYS A 520 151.88 46.25 -29.05
N TRP A 521 152.63 46.01 -27.97
CA TRP A 521 152.23 45.07 -26.92
C TRP A 521 151.02 45.55 -26.12
N THR A 522 150.99 46.84 -25.74
CA THR A 522 149.87 47.40 -24.97
C THR A 522 148.55 47.42 -25.76
N GLU A 523 148.61 47.69 -27.07
CA GLU A 523 147.42 47.66 -27.93
C GLU A 523 146.92 46.23 -28.21
N ASN A 524 147.82 45.26 -28.47
CA ASN A 524 147.41 43.85 -28.60
C ASN A 524 146.72 43.32 -27.33
N LEU A 525 147.23 43.63 -26.13
CA LEU A 525 146.56 43.25 -24.88
C LEU A 525 145.17 43.88 -24.75
N ARG A 526 145.01 45.15 -25.13
CA ARG A 526 143.71 45.84 -25.12
C ARG A 526 142.70 45.13 -26.02
N GLN A 527 143.10 44.67 -27.21
CA GLN A 527 142.22 44.02 -28.17
C GLN A 527 141.75 42.64 -27.70
N GLU A 528 142.65 41.78 -27.20
CA GLU A 528 142.23 40.49 -26.63
C GLU A 528 141.36 40.67 -25.37
N CYS A 529 141.67 41.67 -24.54
CA CYS A 529 140.83 42.02 -23.38
C CYS A 529 139.45 42.58 -23.75
N SER A 530 139.24 43.10 -24.97
CA SER A 530 137.92 43.50 -25.44
C SER A 530 137.15 42.32 -26.05
N ARG A 531 137.83 41.46 -26.83
CA ARG A 531 137.26 40.23 -27.42
C ARG A 531 136.66 39.30 -26.36
N LEU A 532 137.43 38.95 -25.33
CA LEU A 532 136.98 38.05 -24.26
C LEU A 532 135.78 38.59 -23.46
N ARG A 533 135.62 39.92 -23.36
CA ARG A 533 134.46 40.54 -22.68
C ARG A 533 133.18 40.39 -23.49
N GLU A 534 133.26 40.52 -24.82
CA GLU A 534 132.10 40.39 -25.70
C GLU A 534 131.67 38.92 -25.85
N GLU A 535 132.63 38.00 -25.92
CA GLU A 535 132.36 36.55 -25.90
C GLU A 535 131.60 36.13 -24.62
N LEU A 536 132.05 36.59 -23.44
CA LEU A 536 131.35 36.36 -22.18
C LEU A 536 129.95 37.01 -22.14
N ARG A 537 129.81 38.22 -22.70
CA ARG A 537 128.53 38.94 -22.79
C ARG A 537 127.50 38.15 -23.60
N LEU A 538 127.90 37.63 -24.76
CA LEU A 538 127.04 36.84 -25.66
C LEU A 538 126.62 35.51 -25.02
N GLN A 539 127.53 34.82 -24.31
CA GLN A 539 127.20 33.56 -23.63
C GLN A 539 126.12 33.78 -22.54
N HIS A 540 126.26 34.81 -21.71
CA HIS A 540 125.24 35.16 -20.72
C HIS A 540 123.88 35.55 -21.33
N GLU A 541 123.86 36.14 -22.52
CA GLU A 541 122.61 36.42 -23.24
C GLU A 541 121.92 35.14 -23.73
N GLU A 542 122.66 34.13 -24.18
CA GLU A 542 122.10 32.86 -24.66
C GLU A 542 121.64 31.97 -23.50
N ASP A 543 122.42 31.86 -22.42
CA ASP A 543 122.02 31.17 -21.19
C ASP A 543 120.69 31.71 -20.67
N LYS A 544 120.54 33.04 -20.65
CA LYS A 544 119.30 33.74 -20.25
C LYS A 544 118.11 33.42 -21.16
N LYS A 545 118.30 33.34 -22.48
CA LYS A 545 117.24 32.93 -23.43
C LYS A 545 116.79 31.48 -23.15
N SER A 546 117.75 30.57 -22.93
CA SER A 546 117.46 29.16 -22.69
C SER A 546 116.63 28.95 -21.42
N ALA A 547 117.00 29.61 -20.32
CA ALA A 547 116.28 29.54 -19.05
C ALA A 547 114.85 30.11 -19.15
N MET A 548 114.68 31.26 -19.84
CA MET A 548 113.36 31.85 -20.08
C MET A 548 112.45 30.93 -20.90
N SER A 549 113.00 30.22 -21.89
CA SER A 549 112.26 29.24 -22.70
C SER A 549 111.79 28.04 -21.85
N GLN A 550 112.66 27.50 -21.00
CA GLN A 550 112.33 26.38 -20.10
C GLN A 550 111.23 26.75 -19.10
N LEU A 551 111.33 27.92 -18.46
CA LEU A 551 110.30 28.43 -17.53
C LEU A 551 108.94 28.60 -18.21
N LEU A 552 108.92 29.08 -19.46
CA LEU A 552 107.68 29.25 -20.22
C LEU A 552 107.02 27.89 -20.55
N GLN A 553 107.81 26.87 -20.89
CA GLN A 553 107.30 25.51 -21.07
C GLN A 553 106.74 24.89 -19.78
N LEU A 554 107.42 25.10 -18.63
CA LEU A 554 106.95 24.58 -17.33
C LEU A 554 105.60 25.19 -16.95
N LYS A 555 105.49 26.52 -17.00
CA LYS A 555 104.23 27.26 -16.75
C LYS A 555 103.08 26.77 -17.61
N GLU A 556 103.32 26.49 -18.90
CA GLU A 556 102.28 26.02 -19.81
C GLU A 556 101.88 24.56 -19.53
N ARG A 557 102.81 23.70 -19.09
CA ARG A 557 102.49 22.34 -18.60
C ARG A 557 101.63 22.38 -17.33
N GLU A 558 101.98 23.20 -16.35
CA GLU A 558 101.23 23.39 -15.10
C GLU A 558 99.81 23.90 -15.36
N LYS A 559 99.66 24.91 -16.20
CA LYS A 559 98.38 25.47 -16.65
C LYS A 559 97.48 24.42 -17.29
N ASN A 560 98.02 23.55 -18.12
CA ASN A 560 97.23 22.51 -18.78
C ASN A 560 96.89 21.35 -17.82
N ALA A 561 97.81 20.92 -16.94
CA ALA A 561 97.52 19.93 -15.91
C ALA A 561 96.43 20.41 -14.92
N ALA A 562 96.43 21.70 -14.56
CA ALA A 562 95.37 22.31 -13.76
C ALA A 562 94.03 22.37 -14.51
N ARG A 563 94.04 22.64 -15.82
CA ARG A 563 92.83 22.61 -16.66
C ARG A 563 92.23 21.21 -16.72
N ASP A 564 93.06 20.18 -16.94
CA ASP A 564 92.60 18.81 -17.10
C ASP A 564 92.04 18.22 -15.80
N SER A 565 92.60 18.58 -14.64
CA SER A 565 92.07 18.17 -13.34
C SER A 565 90.72 18.83 -13.01
N TRP A 566 90.55 20.12 -13.32
CA TRP A 566 89.26 20.80 -13.23
C TRP A 566 88.22 20.23 -14.21
N GLN A 567 88.62 19.92 -15.44
CA GLN A 567 87.71 19.38 -16.44
C GLN A 567 87.19 17.99 -16.05
N LYS A 568 88.06 17.10 -15.55
CA LYS A 568 87.64 15.83 -14.92
C LYS A 568 86.70 16.05 -13.74
N LYS A 569 86.96 17.06 -12.89
CA LYS A 569 86.10 17.31 -11.73
C LYS A 569 84.71 17.82 -12.09
N VAL A 570 84.57 18.55 -13.20
CA VAL A 570 83.28 18.92 -13.77
C VAL A 570 82.56 17.68 -14.33
N GLU A 571 83.28 16.80 -15.01
CA GLU A 571 82.75 15.56 -15.59
C GLU A 571 82.23 14.59 -14.49
N ASP A 572 82.99 14.39 -13.40
CA ASP A 572 82.55 13.67 -12.20
C ASP A 572 81.21 14.19 -11.66
N LEU A 573 81.08 15.52 -11.52
CA LEU A 573 79.89 16.16 -10.95
C LEU A 573 78.68 16.06 -11.90
N LEU A 574 78.89 16.17 -13.22
CA LEU A 574 77.84 15.95 -14.22
C LEU A 574 77.35 14.50 -14.21
N ASN A 575 78.25 13.53 -14.02
CA ASN A 575 77.89 12.11 -13.87
C ASN A 575 77.10 11.87 -12.58
N GLN A 576 77.50 12.46 -11.45
CA GLN A 576 76.75 12.38 -10.19
C GLN A 576 75.35 13.01 -10.29
N ILE A 577 75.22 14.18 -10.91
CA ILE A 577 73.93 14.84 -11.17
C ILE A 577 73.04 13.96 -12.06
N SER A 578 73.61 13.29 -13.06
CA SER A 578 72.86 12.42 -13.97
C SER A 578 72.35 11.15 -13.26
N LEU A 579 73.18 10.52 -12.41
CA LEU A 579 72.79 9.38 -11.60
C LEU A 579 71.69 9.75 -10.58
N LEU A 580 71.79 10.92 -9.94
CA LEU A 580 70.77 11.41 -9.01
C LEU A 580 69.43 11.66 -9.71
N LYS A 581 69.43 12.23 -10.92
CA LYS A 581 68.22 12.39 -11.74
C LYS A 581 67.59 11.03 -12.06
N GLN A 582 68.38 10.07 -12.53
CA GLN A 582 67.89 8.73 -12.86
C GLN A 582 67.28 8.02 -11.64
N ASN A 583 67.91 8.12 -10.46
CA ASN A 583 67.36 7.55 -9.23
C ASN A 583 66.05 8.22 -8.79
N LEU A 584 65.94 9.55 -8.91
CA LEU A 584 64.70 10.28 -8.63
C LEU A 584 63.57 9.90 -9.60
N GLU A 585 63.88 9.77 -10.89
CA GLU A 585 62.91 9.37 -11.93
C GLU A 585 62.45 7.91 -11.75
N ILE A 586 63.35 7.02 -11.32
CA ILE A 586 63.00 5.66 -10.90
C ILE A 586 62.04 5.69 -9.70
N GLN A 587 62.34 6.43 -8.62
CA GLN A 587 61.44 6.53 -7.47
C GLN A 587 60.09 7.21 -7.80
N LEU A 588 60.07 8.18 -8.73
CA LEU A 588 58.83 8.78 -9.23
C LEU A 588 57.99 7.72 -9.95
N SER A 589 58.59 6.94 -10.86
CA SER A 589 57.88 5.87 -11.58
C SER A 589 57.37 4.76 -10.65
N GLN A 590 58.15 4.39 -9.62
CA GLN A 590 57.77 3.41 -8.61
C GLN A 590 56.59 3.90 -7.77
N SER A 591 56.66 5.11 -7.21
CA SER A 591 55.57 5.69 -6.41
C SER A 591 54.29 5.92 -7.24
N GLN A 592 54.43 6.33 -8.50
CA GLN A 592 53.30 6.43 -9.43
C GLN A 592 52.68 5.06 -9.77
N THR A 593 53.49 4.01 -9.90
CA THR A 593 53.02 2.63 -10.10
C THR A 593 52.27 2.11 -8.87
N SER A 594 52.80 2.32 -7.66
CA SER A 594 52.11 1.96 -6.42
C SER A 594 50.80 2.73 -6.22
N LEU A 595 50.76 4.01 -6.61
CA LEU A 595 49.53 4.81 -6.60
C LEU A 595 48.48 4.25 -7.56
N GLN A 596 48.87 3.84 -8.77
CA GLN A 596 47.97 3.20 -9.73
C GLN A 596 47.45 1.85 -9.24
N GLN A 597 48.31 1.02 -8.62
CA GLN A 597 47.89 -0.25 -8.01
C GLN A 597 46.87 -0.03 -6.90
N LEU A 598 47.12 0.93 -6.01
CA LEU A 598 46.20 1.27 -4.91
C LEU A 598 44.88 1.87 -5.43
N GLN A 599 44.91 2.69 -6.48
CA GLN A 599 43.69 3.17 -7.16
C GLN A 599 42.87 2.02 -7.75
N VAL A 600 43.52 1.04 -8.41
CA VAL A 600 42.84 -0.15 -8.93
C VAL A 600 42.21 -0.96 -7.79
N GLN A 601 42.93 -1.19 -6.69
CA GLN A 601 42.38 -1.87 -5.50
C GLN A 601 41.16 -1.15 -4.93
N PHE A 602 41.21 0.18 -4.74
CA PHE A 602 40.04 0.95 -4.28
C PHE A 602 38.87 0.88 -5.27
N THR A 603 39.11 0.84 -6.59
CA THR A 603 38.01 0.64 -7.55
C THR A 603 37.40 -0.76 -7.48
N GLN A 604 38.21 -1.79 -7.22
CA GLN A 604 37.76 -3.18 -7.06
C GLN A 604 36.97 -3.37 -5.77
N GLU A 605 37.45 -2.85 -4.63
CA GLU A 605 36.71 -2.88 -3.37
C GLU A 605 35.39 -2.11 -3.48
N ARG A 606 35.39 -0.93 -4.11
CA ARG A 606 34.14 -0.16 -4.33
C ARG A 606 33.17 -0.91 -5.24
N GLN A 607 33.64 -1.58 -6.30
CA GLN A 607 32.80 -2.42 -7.15
C GLN A 607 32.21 -3.60 -6.37
N ARG A 608 33.03 -4.32 -5.60
CA ARG A 608 32.58 -5.42 -4.75
C ARG A 608 31.55 -4.97 -3.71
N LEU A 609 31.79 -3.86 -3.01
CA LEU A 609 30.83 -3.30 -2.05
C LEU A 609 29.53 -2.82 -2.72
N THR A 610 29.59 -2.38 -3.98
CA THR A 610 28.37 -2.06 -4.75
C THR A 610 27.57 -3.33 -5.04
N GLN A 611 28.24 -4.41 -5.45
CA GLN A 611 27.61 -5.72 -5.69
C GLN A 611 27.03 -6.35 -4.42
N GLU A 612 27.76 -6.29 -3.30
CA GLU A 612 27.27 -6.78 -2.00
C GLU A 612 26.06 -5.96 -1.50
N LEU A 613 25.97 -4.67 -1.83
CA LEU A 613 24.78 -3.85 -1.58
C LEU A 613 23.61 -4.21 -2.52
N GLU A 614 23.86 -4.38 -3.82
CA GLU A 614 22.85 -4.80 -4.81
C GLU A 614 22.24 -6.17 -4.44
N GLU A 615 23.07 -7.15 -4.07
CA GLU A 615 22.62 -8.48 -3.60
C GLU A 615 21.80 -8.39 -2.31
N LEU A 616 22.18 -7.51 -1.37
CA LEU A 616 21.41 -7.29 -0.14
C LEU A 616 20.08 -6.59 -0.44
N GLU A 617 20.06 -5.59 -1.32
CA GLU A 617 18.82 -4.94 -1.75
C GLU A 617 17.87 -5.93 -2.43
N GLU A 618 18.36 -6.79 -3.33
CA GLU A 618 17.54 -7.87 -3.92
C GLU A 618 16.99 -8.82 -2.86
N GLN A 619 17.81 -9.27 -1.90
CA GLN A 619 17.34 -10.13 -0.79
C GLN A 619 16.27 -9.42 0.06
N HIS A 620 16.44 -8.12 0.35
CA HIS A 620 15.45 -7.35 1.09
C HIS A 620 14.15 -7.17 0.27
N GLN A 621 14.24 -6.93 -1.04
CA GLN A 621 13.07 -6.89 -1.93
C GLN A 621 12.36 -8.24 -2.01
N GLN A 622 13.09 -9.36 -2.09
CA GLN A 622 12.52 -10.71 -2.09
C GLN A 622 11.82 -11.04 -0.77
N ARG A 623 12.46 -10.77 0.38
CA ARG A 623 11.85 -10.90 1.71
C ARG A 623 10.58 -10.05 1.84
N HIS A 624 10.60 -8.82 1.33
CA HIS A 624 9.44 -7.92 1.36
C HIS A 624 8.29 -8.37 0.44
N LYS A 625 8.58 -8.97 -0.72
CA LYS A 625 7.57 -9.63 -1.58
C LYS A 625 6.94 -10.83 -0.86
N SER A 626 7.77 -11.74 -0.35
CA SER A 626 7.29 -12.93 0.37
C SER A 626 6.49 -12.58 1.63
N LEU A 627 6.89 -11.55 2.38
CA LEU A 627 6.15 -11.05 3.53
C LEU A 627 4.79 -10.44 3.13
N LYS A 628 4.72 -9.74 2.00
CA LYS A 628 3.44 -9.24 1.44
C LYS A 628 2.54 -10.39 0.99
N GLU A 629 3.09 -11.39 0.30
CA GLU A 629 2.35 -12.59 -0.11
C GLU A 629 1.81 -13.34 1.11
N ALA A 630 2.62 -13.53 2.16
CA ALA A 630 2.20 -14.12 3.42
C ALA A 630 1.10 -13.30 4.12
N HIS A 631 1.20 -11.95 4.13
CA HIS A 631 0.14 -11.08 4.64
C HIS A 631 -1.16 -11.18 3.83
N VAL A 632 -1.08 -11.23 2.50
CA VAL A 632 -2.26 -11.38 1.63
C VAL A 632 -2.94 -12.72 1.86
N LEU A 633 -2.17 -13.81 1.98
CA LEU A 633 -2.69 -15.14 2.31
C LEU A 633 -3.34 -15.18 3.70
N ALA A 634 -2.66 -14.66 4.72
CA ALA A 634 -3.18 -14.60 6.09
C ALA A 634 -4.46 -13.74 6.19
N PHE A 635 -4.55 -12.67 5.39
CA PHE A 635 -5.75 -11.84 5.30
C PHE A 635 -6.90 -12.61 4.62
N HIS A 636 -6.67 -13.28 3.50
CA HIS A 636 -7.69 -14.11 2.84
C HIS A 636 -8.18 -15.25 3.74
N THR A 637 -7.30 -15.93 4.48
CA THR A 637 -7.74 -16.98 5.43
C THR A 637 -8.58 -16.41 6.57
N MET A 638 -8.27 -15.21 7.05
CA MET A 638 -9.02 -14.52 8.11
C MET A 638 -10.37 -13.98 7.60
N GLU A 639 -10.46 -13.53 6.35
CA GLU A 639 -11.73 -13.20 5.69
C GLU A 639 -12.57 -14.46 5.45
N GLU A 640 -11.98 -15.55 4.97
CA GLU A 640 -12.66 -16.85 4.83
C GLU A 640 -13.18 -17.38 6.18
N GLU A 641 -12.42 -17.26 7.27
CA GLU A 641 -12.86 -17.65 8.61
C GLU A 641 -14.02 -16.77 9.09
N LYS A 642 -13.96 -15.45 8.90
CA LYS A 642 -15.08 -14.55 9.18
C LYS A 642 -16.32 -14.87 8.35
N GLU A 643 -16.18 -15.22 7.07
CA GLU A 643 -17.33 -15.66 6.28
C GLU A 643 -17.92 -16.98 6.81
N LYS A 644 -17.09 -17.92 7.27
CA LYS A 644 -17.54 -19.19 7.86
C LYS A 644 -18.24 -18.95 9.21
N GLU A 645 -17.71 -18.07 10.06
CA GLU A 645 -18.35 -17.64 11.30
C GLU A 645 -19.67 -16.91 11.04
N GLN A 646 -19.70 -15.96 10.10
CA GLN A 646 -20.92 -15.24 9.74
C GLN A 646 -22.00 -16.20 9.21
N ARG A 647 -21.65 -17.11 8.28
CA ARG A 647 -22.58 -18.14 7.78
C ARG A 647 -23.08 -19.04 8.93
N ALA A 648 -22.21 -19.47 9.84
CA ALA A 648 -22.62 -20.27 11.00
C ALA A 648 -23.54 -19.51 11.97
N LEU A 649 -23.35 -18.20 12.15
CA LEU A 649 -24.24 -17.34 12.94
C LEU A 649 -25.58 -17.11 12.25
N GLU A 650 -25.59 -16.89 10.93
CA GLU A 650 -26.80 -16.76 10.10
C GLU A 650 -27.60 -18.08 10.10
N ASP A 651 -26.94 -19.22 9.91
CA ASP A 651 -27.55 -20.56 10.00
C ASP A 651 -28.11 -20.83 11.40
N HIS A 652 -27.35 -20.50 12.46
CA HIS A 652 -27.81 -20.69 13.84
C HIS A 652 -29.01 -19.80 14.19
N LEU A 653 -29.05 -18.57 13.67
CA LEU A 653 -30.18 -17.65 13.83
C LEU A 653 -31.40 -18.10 13.01
N GLN A 654 -31.21 -18.57 11.77
CA GLN A 654 -32.28 -19.19 10.98
C GLN A 654 -32.83 -20.45 11.66
N GLN A 655 -31.97 -21.32 12.20
CA GLN A 655 -32.38 -22.49 12.97
C GLN A 655 -33.18 -22.10 14.21
N LYS A 656 -32.71 -21.11 14.99
CA LYS A 656 -33.45 -20.56 16.14
C LYS A 656 -34.82 -20.01 15.73
N HIS A 657 -34.88 -19.13 14.72
CA HIS A 657 -36.14 -18.58 14.22
C HIS A 657 -37.09 -19.69 13.74
N SER A 658 -36.57 -20.76 13.11
CA SER A 658 -37.39 -21.89 12.67
C SER A 658 -37.92 -22.73 13.85
N ALA A 659 -37.12 -22.92 14.90
CA ALA A 659 -37.48 -23.65 16.11
C ALA A 659 -38.44 -22.84 17.01
N GLU A 660 -38.26 -21.53 17.12
CA GLU A 660 -39.16 -20.61 17.81
C GLU A 660 -40.50 -20.52 17.08
N LEU A 661 -40.50 -20.40 15.74
CA LEU A 661 -41.72 -20.44 14.93
C LEU A 661 -42.43 -21.80 15.01
N GLN A 662 -41.68 -22.90 15.13
CA GLN A 662 -42.25 -24.23 15.30
C GLN A 662 -42.85 -24.41 16.70
N SER A 663 -42.12 -24.03 17.75
CA SER A 663 -42.61 -23.99 19.13
C SER A 663 -43.88 -23.14 19.26
N LEU A 664 -43.92 -21.97 18.62
CA LEU A 664 -45.11 -21.11 18.58
C LEU A 664 -46.29 -21.76 17.84
N LYS A 665 -46.06 -22.45 16.71
CA LYS A 665 -47.11 -23.23 16.02
C LYS A 665 -47.62 -24.39 16.86
N ASP A 666 -46.74 -25.04 17.62
CA ASP A 666 -47.09 -26.21 18.42
C ASP A 666 -47.84 -25.77 19.69
N ALA A 667 -47.40 -24.72 20.38
CA ALA A 667 -48.15 -24.07 21.46
C ALA A 667 -49.51 -23.52 21.00
N HIS A 668 -49.61 -22.95 19.78
CA HIS A 668 -50.90 -22.59 19.20
C HIS A 668 -51.77 -23.82 18.89
N ARG A 669 -51.20 -24.96 18.46
CA ARG A 669 -51.95 -26.20 18.27
C ARG A 669 -52.45 -26.76 19.60
N GLU A 670 -51.61 -26.76 20.64
CA GLU A 670 -51.97 -27.18 22.00
C GLU A 670 -53.07 -26.30 22.58
N SER A 671 -52.99 -24.97 22.40
CA SER A 671 -54.05 -24.04 22.79
C SER A 671 -55.35 -24.27 22.02
N MET A 672 -55.30 -24.51 20.70
CA MET A 672 -56.48 -24.77 19.89
C MET A 672 -57.12 -26.14 20.18
N GLU A 673 -56.33 -27.18 20.46
CA GLU A 673 -56.84 -28.48 20.90
C GLU A 673 -57.36 -28.40 22.34
N GLY A 674 -56.76 -27.57 23.21
CA GLY A 674 -57.28 -27.21 24.52
C GLY A 674 -58.67 -26.58 24.44
N PHE A 675 -58.82 -25.48 23.69
CA PHE A 675 -60.13 -24.86 23.44
C PHE A 675 -61.13 -25.82 22.79
N ARG A 676 -60.68 -26.73 21.93
CA ARG A 676 -61.54 -27.76 21.33
C ARG A 676 -62.00 -28.78 22.37
N VAL A 677 -61.12 -29.23 23.26
CA VAL A 677 -61.46 -30.16 24.35
C VAL A 677 -62.36 -29.48 25.39
N GLU A 678 -62.14 -28.20 25.69
CA GLU A 678 -63.04 -27.38 26.53
C GLU A 678 -64.43 -27.26 25.89
N MET A 679 -64.51 -26.91 24.60
CA MET A 679 -65.77 -26.87 23.84
C MET A 679 -66.46 -28.24 23.74
N GLU A 680 -65.71 -29.32 23.54
CA GLU A 680 -66.25 -30.70 23.55
C GLU A 680 -66.78 -31.08 24.95
N GLN A 681 -66.13 -30.62 26.04
CA GLN A 681 -66.60 -30.78 27.41
C GLN A 681 -67.85 -29.94 27.69
N GLU A 682 -67.87 -28.65 27.33
CA GLU A 682 -69.05 -27.77 27.49
C GLU A 682 -70.26 -28.28 26.71
N LEU A 683 -70.05 -28.76 25.47
CA LEU A 683 -71.09 -29.41 24.69
C LEU A 683 -71.55 -30.73 25.32
N GLN A 684 -70.70 -31.41 26.10
CA GLN A 684 -71.06 -32.65 26.78
C GLN A 684 -71.73 -32.41 28.14
N THR A 685 -71.36 -31.39 28.90
CA THR A 685 -72.11 -30.95 30.09
C THR A 685 -73.49 -30.43 29.68
N LEU A 686 -73.58 -29.59 28.64
CA LEU A 686 -74.85 -29.09 28.12
C LEU A 686 -75.75 -30.24 27.61
N ARG A 687 -75.18 -31.31 27.03
CA ARG A 687 -75.94 -32.53 26.70
C ARG A 687 -76.47 -33.23 27.94
N PHE A 688 -75.67 -33.40 29.00
CA PHE A 688 -76.14 -33.99 30.25
C PHE A 688 -77.20 -33.13 30.94
N GLU A 689 -77.04 -31.80 30.94
CA GLU A 689 -78.01 -30.84 31.47
C GLU A 689 -79.33 -30.93 30.70
N LEU A 690 -79.32 -30.85 29.36
CA LEU A 690 -80.52 -31.00 28.53
C LEU A 690 -81.15 -32.39 28.63
N GLU A 691 -80.35 -33.45 28.82
CA GLU A 691 -80.87 -34.78 29.10
C GLU A 691 -81.54 -34.87 30.48
N ASP A 692 -80.97 -34.25 31.51
CA ASP A 692 -81.50 -34.29 32.88
C ASP A 692 -82.69 -33.34 33.05
N GLU A 693 -82.71 -32.19 32.38
CA GLU A 693 -83.92 -31.38 32.14
C GLU A 693 -84.98 -32.19 31.39
N GLY A 694 -84.60 -32.94 30.36
CA GLY A 694 -85.49 -33.85 29.63
C GLY A 694 -86.07 -34.93 30.54
N LYS A 695 -85.25 -35.57 31.39
CA LYS A 695 -85.67 -36.55 32.40
C LYS A 695 -86.57 -35.89 33.46
N ALA A 696 -86.28 -34.68 33.90
CA ALA A 696 -87.07 -33.91 34.86
C ALA A 696 -88.43 -33.48 34.29
N MET A 697 -88.48 -33.02 33.04
CA MET A 697 -89.73 -32.72 32.32
C MET A 697 -90.55 -33.99 32.06
N LEU A 698 -89.92 -35.12 31.71
CA LEU A 698 -90.61 -36.40 31.61
C LEU A 698 -91.10 -36.90 32.98
N ALA A 699 -90.38 -36.65 34.06
CA ALA A 699 -90.80 -36.98 35.42
C ALA A 699 -91.96 -36.08 35.90
N SER A 700 -91.92 -34.78 35.62
CA SER A 700 -93.01 -33.86 35.96
C SER A 700 -94.25 -34.12 35.12
N LEU A 701 -94.13 -34.38 33.82
CA LEU A 701 -95.25 -34.82 32.96
C LEU A 701 -95.82 -36.16 33.39
N ARG A 702 -94.99 -37.13 33.83
CA ARG A 702 -95.48 -38.38 34.43
C ARG A 702 -96.18 -38.14 35.77
N SER A 703 -95.68 -37.23 36.59
CA SER A 703 -96.29 -36.87 37.88
C SER A 703 -97.63 -36.15 37.69
N GLU A 704 -97.70 -35.22 36.74
CA GLU A 704 -98.91 -34.50 36.36
C GLU A 704 -99.94 -35.44 35.72
N LEU A 705 -99.53 -36.32 34.80
CA LEU A 705 -100.41 -37.34 34.24
C LEU A 705 -100.92 -38.30 35.32
N ASN A 706 -100.06 -38.74 36.25
CA ASN A 706 -100.48 -39.54 37.40
C ASN A 706 -101.43 -38.77 38.33
N HIS A 707 -101.23 -37.46 38.51
CA HIS A 707 -102.11 -36.61 39.31
C HIS A 707 -103.48 -36.44 38.64
N GLN A 708 -103.52 -36.18 37.32
CA GLN A 708 -104.75 -36.12 36.54
C GLN A 708 -105.48 -37.47 36.51
N HIS A 709 -104.76 -38.58 36.37
CA HIS A 709 -105.32 -39.93 36.49
C HIS A 709 -105.88 -40.19 37.90
N ALA A 710 -105.18 -39.79 38.96
CA ALA A 710 -105.66 -39.94 40.33
C ALA A 710 -106.92 -39.07 40.58
N ALA A 711 -106.90 -37.80 40.16
CA ALA A 711 -108.04 -36.90 40.26
C ALA A 711 -109.25 -37.40 39.44
N ALA A 712 -109.03 -37.94 38.25
CA ALA A 712 -110.09 -38.57 37.44
C ALA A 712 -110.65 -39.84 38.10
N ILE A 713 -109.78 -40.68 38.71
CA ILE A 713 -110.19 -41.87 39.48
C ILE A 713 -110.98 -41.47 40.73
N ASP A 714 -110.56 -40.44 41.46
CA ASP A 714 -111.26 -39.97 42.66
C ASP A 714 -112.58 -39.24 42.33
N LEU A 715 -112.65 -38.54 41.20
CA LEU A 715 -113.90 -37.98 40.68
C LEU A 715 -114.85 -39.09 40.19
N LEU A 716 -114.35 -40.14 39.55
CA LEU A 716 -115.12 -41.37 39.25
C LEU A 716 -115.61 -42.07 40.51
N ARG A 717 -114.76 -42.24 41.53
CA ARG A 717 -115.14 -42.80 42.85
C ARG A 717 -116.19 -41.94 43.55
N HIS A 718 -116.10 -40.61 43.43
CA HIS A 718 -117.06 -39.68 43.99
C HIS A 718 -118.40 -39.77 43.26
N ASN A 719 -118.40 -39.78 41.93
CA ASN A 719 -119.60 -39.98 41.11
C ASN A 719 -120.25 -41.34 41.42
N HIS A 720 -119.50 -42.44 41.44
CA HIS A 720 -120.03 -43.74 41.88
C HIS A 720 -120.56 -43.72 43.33
N HIS A 721 -119.97 -42.93 44.23
CA HIS A 721 -120.55 -42.75 45.58
C HIS A 721 -121.87 -41.97 45.56
N GLN A 722 -121.99 -40.93 44.72
CA GLN A 722 -123.24 -40.20 44.53
C GLN A 722 -124.31 -41.08 43.87
N GLU A 723 -123.95 -41.85 42.83
CA GLU A 723 -124.83 -42.79 42.13
C GLU A 723 -125.29 -43.92 43.07
N LEU A 724 -124.39 -44.51 43.88
CA LEU A 724 -124.74 -45.49 44.90
C LEU A 724 -125.60 -44.89 46.02
N ALA A 725 -125.41 -43.62 46.39
CA ALA A 725 -126.25 -42.93 47.36
C ALA A 725 -127.64 -42.62 46.78
N ALA A 726 -127.72 -42.18 45.52
CA ALA A 726 -128.97 -41.94 44.80
C ALA A 726 -129.76 -43.25 44.61
N ALA A 727 -129.12 -44.31 44.15
CA ALA A 727 -129.73 -45.63 43.99
C ALA A 727 -130.19 -46.22 45.34
N LYS A 728 -129.46 -45.97 46.44
CA LYS A 728 -129.93 -46.30 47.80
C LYS A 728 -131.16 -45.49 48.20
N MET A 729 -131.18 -44.17 47.97
CA MET A 729 -132.35 -43.34 48.24
C MET A 729 -133.56 -43.74 47.37
N GLU A 730 -133.36 -44.15 46.12
CA GLU A 730 -134.44 -44.65 45.26
C GLU A 730 -134.94 -46.02 45.70
N LEU A 731 -134.06 -46.91 46.14
CA LEU A 731 -134.43 -48.18 46.77
C LEU A 731 -135.21 -47.95 48.07
N GLU A 732 -134.78 -47.04 48.93
CA GLU A 732 -135.49 -46.65 50.16
C GLU A 732 -136.85 -46.02 49.86
N ARG A 733 -136.94 -45.11 48.88
CA ARG A 733 -138.22 -44.56 48.39
C ARG A 733 -139.14 -45.65 47.86
N SER A 734 -138.61 -46.63 47.11
CA SER A 734 -139.36 -47.76 46.58
C SER A 734 -139.87 -48.68 47.70
N ILE A 735 -139.05 -48.98 48.69
CA ILE A 735 -139.43 -49.72 49.90
C ILE A 735 -140.53 -48.97 50.68
N ASP A 736 -140.43 -47.65 50.81
CA ASP A 736 -141.44 -46.85 51.50
C ASP A 736 -142.73 -46.63 50.69
N ILE A 737 -142.68 -46.62 49.36
CA ILE A 737 -143.86 -46.69 48.49
C ILE A 737 -144.54 -48.06 48.65
N SER A 738 -143.77 -49.15 48.57
CA SER A 738 -144.24 -50.52 48.80
C SER A 738 -144.86 -50.70 50.20
N ARG A 739 -144.28 -50.09 51.24
CA ARG A 739 -144.86 -50.04 52.60
C ARG A 739 -146.15 -49.23 52.68
N ARG A 740 -146.28 -48.11 51.94
CA ARG A 740 -147.54 -47.34 51.86
C ARG A 740 -148.63 -48.16 51.16
N GLN A 741 -148.33 -48.72 50.00
CA GLN A 741 -149.22 -49.59 49.23
C GLN A 741 -149.64 -50.83 50.06
N SER A 742 -148.71 -51.45 50.79
CA SER A 742 -149.02 -52.57 51.69
C SER A 742 -149.99 -52.17 52.81
N LYS A 743 -149.84 -50.97 53.39
CA LYS A 743 -150.81 -50.44 54.37
C LYS A 743 -152.17 -50.14 53.74
N GLU A 744 -152.20 -49.52 52.56
CA GLU A 744 -153.43 -49.26 51.80
C GLU A 744 -154.15 -50.58 51.43
N HIS A 745 -153.41 -51.61 51.04
CA HIS A 745 -153.97 -52.95 50.79
C HIS A 745 -154.51 -53.60 52.08
N VAL A 746 -153.84 -53.44 53.22
CA VAL A 746 -154.35 -53.92 54.52
C VAL A 746 -155.64 -53.20 54.90
N CYS A 747 -155.71 -51.87 54.76
CA CYS A 747 -156.94 -51.11 54.97
C CYS A 747 -158.05 -51.57 54.00
N ARG A 748 -157.72 -51.76 52.72
CA ARG A 748 -158.69 -52.23 51.72
C ARG A 748 -159.21 -53.65 52.00
N ILE A 749 -158.38 -54.51 52.61
CA ILE A 749 -158.78 -55.84 53.08
C ILE A 749 -159.72 -55.73 54.28
N THR A 750 -159.48 -54.81 55.23
CA THR A 750 -160.43 -54.58 56.34
C THR A 750 -161.76 -54.01 55.86
N ASP A 751 -161.76 -53.02 54.95
CA ASP A 751 -162.98 -52.47 54.34
C ASP A 751 -163.84 -53.59 53.72
N LEU A 752 -163.21 -54.46 52.92
CA LEU A 752 -163.87 -55.57 52.23
C LEU A 752 -164.35 -56.68 53.18
N GLN A 753 -163.69 -56.86 54.33
CA GLN A 753 -164.16 -57.78 55.38
C GLN A 753 -165.39 -57.23 56.11
N GLU A 754 -165.53 -55.92 56.28
CA GLU A 754 -166.74 -55.30 56.83
C GLU A 754 -167.89 -55.31 55.82
N GLU A 755 -167.63 -55.03 54.53
CA GLU A 755 -168.61 -55.23 53.45
C GLU A 755 -169.12 -56.69 53.38
N LEU A 756 -168.23 -57.68 53.52
CA LEU A 756 -168.63 -59.10 53.54
C LEU A 756 -169.52 -59.41 54.73
N ARG A 757 -169.16 -58.98 55.95
CA ARG A 757 -169.99 -59.17 57.16
C ARG A 757 -171.38 -58.53 57.01
N HIS A 758 -171.48 -57.36 56.40
CA HIS A 758 -172.78 -56.73 56.11
C HIS A 758 -173.60 -57.52 55.08
N ARG A 759 -172.97 -58.06 54.03
CA ARG A 759 -173.65 -58.96 53.07
C ARG A 759 -174.08 -60.28 53.71
N GLU A 760 -173.28 -60.87 54.59
CA GLU A 760 -173.64 -62.08 55.36
C GLU A 760 -174.87 -61.85 56.26
N HIS A 761 -174.95 -60.70 56.95
CA HIS A 761 -176.13 -60.35 57.73
C HIS A 761 -177.37 -60.18 56.85
N HIS A 762 -177.25 -59.46 55.71
CA HIS A 762 -178.37 -59.27 54.79
C HIS A 762 -178.86 -60.59 54.16
N LEU A 763 -177.94 -61.51 53.82
CA LEU A 763 -178.27 -62.86 53.38
C LEU A 763 -178.99 -63.66 54.48
N SER A 764 -178.57 -63.54 55.75
CA SER A 764 -179.26 -64.18 56.88
C SER A 764 -180.69 -63.66 57.07
N ASP A 765 -180.96 -62.39 56.79
CA ASP A 765 -182.32 -61.83 56.85
C ASP A 765 -183.17 -62.27 55.65
N LEU A 766 -182.61 -62.33 54.44
CA LEU A 766 -183.27 -62.90 53.27
C LEU A 766 -183.62 -64.38 53.46
N ASP A 767 -182.77 -65.19 54.09
CA ASP A 767 -183.08 -66.59 54.40
C ASP A 767 -184.28 -66.73 55.35
N LYS A 768 -184.47 -65.80 56.30
CA LYS A 768 -185.64 -65.76 57.19
C LYS A 768 -186.91 -65.42 56.41
N GLU A 769 -186.85 -64.48 55.46
CA GLU A 769 -187.96 -64.17 54.56
C GLU A 769 -188.29 -65.37 53.64
N VAL A 770 -187.30 -66.06 53.10
CA VAL A 770 -187.49 -67.27 52.27
C VAL A 770 -188.11 -68.42 53.06
N GLN A 771 -187.75 -68.59 54.33
CA GLN A 771 -188.40 -69.56 55.23
C GLN A 771 -189.86 -69.19 55.50
N HIS A 772 -190.15 -67.93 55.86
CA HIS A 772 -191.52 -67.45 56.06
C HIS A 772 -192.38 -67.56 54.79
N LEU A 773 -191.82 -67.31 53.60
CA LEU A 773 -192.50 -67.53 52.33
C LEU A 773 -192.77 -69.02 52.05
N HIS A 774 -191.86 -69.93 52.41
CA HIS A 774 -192.08 -71.38 52.33
C HIS A 774 -193.24 -71.85 53.21
N GLU A 775 -193.37 -71.32 54.44
CA GLU A 775 -194.49 -71.65 55.33
C GLU A 775 -195.83 -71.19 54.75
N ASN A 776 -195.88 -69.99 54.17
CA ASN A 776 -197.07 -69.46 53.49
C ASN A 776 -197.45 -70.28 52.23
N ILE A 777 -196.47 -70.71 51.42
CA ILE A 777 -196.71 -71.60 50.27
C ILE A 777 -197.24 -72.97 50.73
N SER A 778 -196.72 -73.51 51.83
CA SER A 778 -197.18 -74.77 52.45
C SER A 778 -198.63 -74.68 52.93
N ALA A 779 -199.06 -73.53 53.44
CA ALA A 779 -200.45 -73.28 53.81
C ALA A 779 -201.38 -73.22 52.58
N LEU A 780 -201.05 -72.40 51.59
CA LEU A 780 -201.84 -72.23 50.35
C LEU A 780 -201.98 -73.55 49.55
N THR A 781 -200.95 -74.39 49.56
CA THR A 781 -200.98 -75.71 48.89
C THR A 781 -202.06 -76.62 49.49
N LYS A 782 -202.27 -76.58 50.81
CA LYS A 782 -203.30 -77.37 51.51
C LYS A 782 -204.72 -76.88 51.20
N GLU A 783 -204.92 -75.58 51.03
CA GLU A 783 -206.20 -75.03 50.56
C GLU A 783 -206.50 -75.44 49.12
N LEU A 784 -205.49 -75.43 48.24
CA LEU A 784 -205.64 -75.90 46.85
C LEU A 784 -206.04 -77.38 46.78
N GLU A 785 -205.43 -78.25 47.58
CA GLU A 785 -205.86 -79.65 47.68
C GLU A 785 -207.31 -79.82 48.15
N PHE A 786 -207.75 -78.98 49.10
CA PHE A 786 -209.13 -79.01 49.59
C PHE A 786 -210.11 -78.57 48.50
N LYS A 787 -209.83 -77.45 47.81
CA LYS A 787 -210.62 -76.97 46.66
C LYS A 787 -210.69 -78.00 45.53
N GLY A 788 -209.59 -78.72 45.25
CA GLY A 788 -209.55 -79.78 44.24
C GLY A 788 -210.50 -80.94 44.53
N LYS A 789 -210.61 -81.35 45.80
CA LYS A 789 -211.55 -82.41 46.25
C LYS A 789 -213.01 -81.96 46.09
N GLU A 790 -213.32 -80.69 46.35
CA GLU A 790 -214.66 -80.11 46.17
C GLU A 790 -215.10 -80.09 44.70
N ILE A 791 -214.20 -79.74 43.77
CA ILE A 791 -214.48 -79.71 42.33
C ILE A 791 -214.81 -81.12 41.79
N LEU A 792 -214.11 -82.15 42.27
CA LEU A 792 -214.39 -83.54 41.89
C LEU A 792 -215.79 -84.00 42.33
N ARG A 793 -216.29 -83.52 43.49
CA ARG A 793 -217.64 -83.80 43.99
C ARG A 793 -218.71 -83.18 43.10
N ILE A 794 -218.61 -81.89 42.80
CA ILE A 794 -219.57 -81.18 41.93
C ILE A 794 -219.61 -81.82 40.53
N ARG A 795 -218.45 -82.28 40.01
CA ARG A 795 -218.33 -82.89 38.68
C ARG A 795 -218.97 -84.29 38.60
N SER A 796 -219.16 -85.00 39.71
CA SER A 796 -219.87 -86.30 39.68
C SER A 796 -221.39 -86.12 39.65
N GLU A 797 -221.92 -85.20 40.49
CA GLU A 797 -223.35 -84.90 40.58
C GLU A 797 -223.91 -84.34 39.25
N SER A 798 -223.18 -83.42 38.60
CA SER A 798 -223.56 -82.87 37.30
C SER A 798 -223.66 -83.93 36.19
N ASN A 799 -222.71 -84.88 36.15
CA ASN A 799 -222.70 -86.01 35.20
C ASN A 799 -223.78 -87.07 35.47
N GLN A 800 -224.48 -86.99 36.61
CA GLN A 800 -225.63 -87.84 36.91
C GLN A 800 -226.95 -87.18 36.48
N GLN A 801 -227.04 -85.85 36.55
CA GLN A 801 -228.21 -85.09 36.06
C GLN A 801 -228.32 -85.12 34.53
N MET A 802 -227.21 -84.99 33.77
CA MET A 802 -227.27 -85.06 32.30
C MET A 802 -227.89 -86.37 31.79
N ARG A 803 -227.48 -87.52 32.36
CA ARG A 803 -227.97 -88.84 31.93
C ARG A 803 -229.46 -89.08 32.20
N LEU A 804 -230.03 -88.39 33.19
CA LEU A 804 -231.49 -88.37 33.41
C LEU A 804 -232.21 -87.54 32.34
N HIS A 805 -231.65 -86.39 31.96
CA HIS A 805 -232.20 -85.57 30.87
C HIS A 805 -232.13 -86.26 29.50
N GLU A 806 -231.04 -86.96 29.18
CA GLU A 806 -230.93 -87.72 27.92
C GLU A 806 -231.99 -88.81 27.80
N GLN A 807 -232.26 -89.56 28.88
CA GLN A 807 -233.33 -90.58 28.89
C GLN A 807 -234.73 -89.97 28.68
N ASP A 808 -235.02 -88.83 29.28
CA ASP A 808 -236.32 -88.17 29.11
C ASP A 808 -236.46 -87.41 27.77
N LEU A 809 -235.35 -87.09 27.08
CA LEU A 809 -235.38 -86.61 25.70
C LEU A 809 -235.71 -87.73 24.72
N ASN A 810 -235.05 -88.89 24.85
CA ASN A 810 -235.30 -90.05 24.00
C ASN A 810 -236.75 -90.54 24.10
N LYS A 811 -237.33 -90.60 25.31
CA LYS A 811 -238.77 -90.90 25.54
C LYS A 811 -239.76 -89.92 24.91
N ARG A 812 -239.31 -88.75 24.43
CA ARG A 812 -240.15 -87.80 23.67
C ARG A 812 -240.04 -88.05 22.17
N LEU A 813 -238.82 -88.17 21.64
CA LEU A 813 -238.56 -88.51 20.24
C LEU A 813 -239.20 -89.84 19.83
N GLU A 814 -239.14 -90.85 20.71
CA GLU A 814 -239.76 -92.16 20.53
C GLU A 814 -241.30 -92.05 20.43
N LYS A 815 -241.92 -91.17 21.25
CA LYS A 815 -243.37 -90.89 21.18
C LYS A 815 -243.78 -90.07 19.97
N GLU A 816 -242.94 -89.14 19.51
CA GLU A 816 -243.20 -88.36 18.29
C GLU A 816 -243.11 -89.26 17.03
N LEU A 817 -242.20 -90.24 17.03
CA LEU A 817 -242.15 -91.32 16.03
C LEU A 817 -243.38 -92.24 16.07
N ASP A 818 -243.84 -92.63 17.26
CA ASP A 818 -245.06 -93.43 17.41
C ASP A 818 -246.30 -92.68 16.91
N VAL A 819 -246.42 -91.38 17.19
CA VAL A 819 -247.53 -90.54 16.69
C VAL A 819 -247.49 -90.44 15.16
N MET A 820 -246.33 -90.15 14.57
CA MET A 820 -246.13 -90.17 13.11
C MET A 820 -246.52 -91.52 12.49
N THR A 821 -246.15 -92.63 13.14
CA THR A 821 -246.47 -93.98 12.69
C THR A 821 -247.97 -94.29 12.79
N ALA A 822 -248.62 -93.82 13.87
CA ALA A 822 -250.06 -93.97 14.08
C ALA A 822 -250.90 -93.15 13.09
N ASP A 823 -250.49 -91.93 12.75
CA ASP A 823 -251.21 -91.11 11.77
C ASP A 823 -250.98 -91.59 10.33
N HIS A 824 -249.80 -92.10 9.98
CA HIS A 824 -249.61 -92.77 8.69
C HIS A 824 -250.44 -94.07 8.58
N LEU A 825 -250.66 -94.77 9.69
CA LEU A 825 -251.63 -95.88 9.76
C LEU A 825 -253.09 -95.40 9.67
N ARG A 826 -253.44 -94.19 10.12
CA ARG A 826 -254.76 -93.59 9.84
C ARG A 826 -254.95 -93.31 8.37
N GLU A 827 -254.00 -92.65 7.70
CA GLU A 827 -254.07 -92.39 6.25
C GLU A 827 -254.27 -93.69 5.46
N LYS A 828 -253.50 -94.74 5.80
CA LYS A 828 -253.63 -96.06 5.20
C LYS A 828 -255.02 -96.70 5.42
N ASN A 829 -255.66 -96.44 6.55
CA ASN A 829 -257.02 -96.90 6.82
C ASN A 829 -258.10 -96.04 6.13
N ILE A 830 -257.87 -94.74 5.93
CA ILE A 830 -258.74 -93.86 5.13
C ILE A 830 -258.73 -94.32 3.67
N LEU A 831 -257.55 -94.47 3.06
CA LEU A 831 -257.39 -95.00 1.70
C LEU A 831 -258.06 -96.38 1.51
N ARG A 832 -258.04 -97.22 2.56
CA ARG A 832 -258.68 -98.54 2.54
C ARG A 832 -260.20 -98.47 2.71
N ALA A 833 -260.73 -97.47 3.42
CA ALA A 833 -262.15 -97.19 3.47
C ALA A 833 -262.65 -96.69 2.11
N ASP A 834 -261.95 -95.74 1.48
CA ASP A 834 -262.31 -95.19 0.17
C ASP A 834 -262.24 -96.25 -0.95
N PHE A 835 -261.24 -97.13 -0.93
CA PHE A 835 -261.15 -98.26 -1.85
C PHE A 835 -262.32 -99.25 -1.69
N ASN A 836 -262.79 -99.49 -0.47
CA ASN A 836 -263.94 -100.38 -0.26
C ASN A 836 -265.27 -99.69 -0.59
N LYS A 837 -265.40 -98.38 -0.38
CA LYS A 837 -266.55 -97.58 -0.82
C LYS A 837 -266.69 -97.56 -2.34
N THR A 838 -265.58 -97.46 -3.07
CA THR A 838 -265.59 -97.60 -4.54
C THR A 838 -265.85 -99.04 -5.00
N ASN A 839 -265.56 -100.04 -4.16
CA ASN A 839 -265.92 -101.44 -4.40
C ASN A 839 -267.41 -101.74 -4.09
N GLU A 840 -268.03 -101.04 -3.13
CA GLU A 840 -269.48 -101.02 -2.94
C GLU A 840 -270.17 -100.38 -4.15
N LEU A 841 -269.72 -99.22 -4.62
CA LEU A 841 -270.20 -98.58 -5.85
C LEU A 841 -270.04 -99.50 -7.09
N LEU A 842 -268.94 -100.26 -7.20
CA LEU A 842 -268.80 -101.27 -8.27
C LEU A 842 -269.80 -102.42 -8.15
N LYS A 843 -270.28 -102.75 -6.94
CA LYS A 843 -271.36 -103.74 -6.76
C LYS A 843 -272.75 -103.16 -6.98
N GLU A 844 -272.99 -101.90 -6.66
CA GLU A 844 -274.20 -101.19 -7.07
C GLU A 844 -274.28 -101.05 -8.61
N ILE A 845 -273.14 -100.81 -9.29
CA ILE A 845 -273.05 -100.83 -10.75
C ILE A 845 -273.33 -102.24 -11.33
N ASN A 846 -272.83 -103.31 -10.69
CA ASN A 846 -273.20 -104.66 -11.11
C ASN A 846 -274.67 -105.02 -10.80
N ALA A 847 -275.27 -104.44 -9.75
CA ALA A 847 -276.71 -104.56 -9.49
C ALA A 847 -277.56 -103.78 -10.53
N ALA A 848 -277.03 -102.70 -11.10
CA ALA A 848 -277.64 -102.00 -12.22
C ALA A 848 -277.51 -102.75 -13.57
N LEU A 849 -276.75 -103.85 -13.62
CA LEU A 849 -276.53 -104.64 -14.83
C LEU A 849 -277.52 -105.81 -15.02
N GLN A 850 -278.14 -106.31 -13.94
CA GLN A 850 -279.16 -107.37 -13.99
C GLN A 850 -280.25 -107.10 -12.95
N VAL A 851 -281.57 -107.14 -13.17
CA VAL A 851 -282.46 -107.79 -14.17
C VAL A 851 -281.88 -108.08 -15.57
N SER A 852 -281.95 -109.37 -15.95
CA SER A 852 -281.35 -110.04 -17.13
C SER A 852 -280.04 -110.74 -16.79
#